data_AF-A0A6I1JQS9-F1
#
_entry.id   AF-A0A6I1JQS9-F1
#
_cell.length_a   1.000
_cell.length_b   1.000
_cell.length_c   1.000
_cell.angle_alpha   90.00
_cell.angle_beta   90.00
_cell.angle_gamma   90.00
#
_symmetry.space_group_name_H-M   'P 1'
#
loop_
_entity.id
_entity.type
_entity.pdbx_description
1 polymer ?
#
loop_
_entity_poly.entity_id
_entity_poly.type
_entity_poly.pdbx_seq_one_letter_code
_entity_poly.pdbx_strand_id
1 'polypeptide(L)'
;MVDATSVEKDRDKVVPPAAPRTAVLVFHGIGDQRPMETMLGVVDAVLGEPDEPGAIGRWIKPYVGKDGFFDLKSVSTKAVGDEGRRYDFFELYWADKMSGTRLVAVLLWLCDLAKRDRKSLPPDAMWIWYAIVGLMTGAMMAAVHLVWVIGLNLTATSPGILQQRAMAAAEPVAAAFLAFGLAAAAVVWLCLGKGWRAALAVLLGFALLAFIGYWNGIALLTLIPVLAGLFIFLGPRAAIGGMAVVATVALVIVLWGPFLALVFGIRSATGSLTNVQAAFDLVFLTVTFKAAAPWLLGFLALFLALAAIFLVPYVGDCARYLRDAPDNIEARNRIRQLGLEVLADLHKRQSGGRPRYDRIVVVSHSLGTVIAYDVLRAFFVKQVSSLQLTDKMIQTFKPIDQMPDDALRSTTFRLSEQDGGPNWAPASGDAAGTALAYQAAVRWTFATFCQEQQASFDNGLAASPWRISDFVTIGSPLTHAALLMTEDGNRDSLSKKVELREFPVAPPAHSQGETGRVLFGRDGSDDGRSPDLRPRLQHSAMFALTCWTNLYFSQRFVVKGDFIGGPISDRLSPGTVNVPLRTTLLGGYFNHTHYWQREPDRKAATEHVRALALATLGASAFRRVRAERSSLASQPPP
;
A
#
# COMPACT_ATOMS: atom_id res chain seq x y z
N MET A 1 42.84 63.26 1.95
CA MET A 1 43.42 61.94 2.24
C MET A 1 42.43 61.19 3.11
N VAL A 2 41.59 60.38 2.48
CA VAL A 2 40.68 59.46 3.18
C VAL A 2 41.38 58.11 3.18
N ASP A 3 41.54 57.57 4.38
CA ASP A 3 42.36 56.41 4.70
C ASP A 3 41.83 55.14 4.00
N ALA A 4 42.62 54.63 3.05
CA ALA A 4 42.29 53.49 2.20
C ALA A 4 42.45 52.13 2.92
N THR A 5 42.66 52.11 4.24
CA THR A 5 43.00 50.89 5.00
C THR A 5 41.81 50.18 5.66
N SER A 6 40.58 50.70 5.53
CA SER A 6 39.39 50.11 6.17
C SER A 6 38.56 49.16 5.30
N VAL A 7 38.83 49.07 3.98
CA VAL A 7 38.05 48.24 3.04
C VAL A 7 38.68 46.86 2.81
N GLU A 8 39.92 46.64 3.25
CA GLU A 8 40.68 45.42 2.94
C GLU A 8 40.65 44.36 4.06
N LYS A 9 39.96 44.62 5.17
CA LYS A 9 39.96 43.74 6.35
C LYS A 9 38.80 42.73 6.44
N ASP A 10 37.87 42.71 5.49
CA ASP A 10 36.69 41.83 5.54
C ASP A 10 36.69 40.73 4.47
N ARG A 11 37.80 40.54 3.73
CA ARG A 11 37.92 39.50 2.69
C ARG A 11 38.52 38.17 3.17
N ASP A 12 39.01 38.09 4.41
CA ASP A 12 39.69 36.89 4.94
C ASP A 12 39.05 36.30 6.21
N LYS A 13 37.76 36.57 6.46
CA LYS A 13 37.00 35.66 7.32
C LYS A 13 36.75 34.38 6.54
N VAL A 14 37.71 33.44 6.65
CA VAL A 14 37.52 32.04 6.32
C VAL A 14 36.30 31.56 7.10
N VAL A 15 35.13 31.61 6.46
CA VAL A 15 33.89 31.08 7.03
C VAL A 15 34.18 29.61 7.30
N PRO A 16 34.14 29.15 8.56
CA PRO A 16 34.41 27.75 8.87
C PRO A 16 33.50 26.88 8.00
N PRO A 17 33.98 25.72 7.51
CA PRO A 17 33.18 24.86 6.65
C PRO A 17 31.83 24.61 7.33
N ALA A 18 30.75 24.96 6.63
CA ALA A 18 29.42 24.78 7.18
C ALA A 18 29.24 23.31 7.60
N ALA A 19 28.88 23.09 8.86
CA ALA A 19 28.66 21.75 9.39
C ALA A 19 27.71 20.97 8.48
N PRO A 20 27.97 19.67 8.24
CA PRO A 20 27.23 18.92 7.26
C PRO A 20 25.76 18.79 7.65
N ARG A 21 24.87 18.64 6.67
CA ARG A 21 23.41 18.65 6.89
C ARG A 21 22.72 17.59 6.05
N THR A 22 21.87 16.83 6.73
CA THR A 22 21.02 15.82 6.09
C THR A 22 19.59 16.34 5.97
N ALA A 23 19.01 16.28 4.78
CA ALA A 23 17.57 16.47 4.60
C ALA A 23 16.86 15.11 4.73
N VAL A 24 15.76 15.07 5.48
CA VAL A 24 14.88 13.90 5.59
C VAL A 24 13.54 14.28 4.99
N LEU A 25 13.21 13.76 3.81
CA LEU A 25 11.93 14.04 3.14
C LEU A 25 10.95 12.90 3.44
N VAL A 26 9.87 13.25 4.14
CA VAL A 26 8.82 12.32 4.57
C VAL A 26 7.66 12.35 3.59
N PHE A 27 7.29 11.19 3.05
CA PHE A 27 6.07 10.99 2.27
C PHE A 27 5.06 10.27 3.16
N HIS A 28 3.99 10.98 3.52
CA HIS A 28 2.87 10.37 4.23
C HIS A 28 2.00 9.53 3.29
N GLY A 29 1.16 8.65 3.83
CA GLY A 29 0.38 7.69 3.07
C GLY A 29 -1.13 7.70 3.32
N ILE A 30 -1.67 8.72 3.97
CA ILE A 30 -3.08 8.80 4.40
C ILE A 30 -3.70 10.05 3.77
N GLY A 31 -4.80 9.93 3.02
CA GLY A 31 -5.54 11.11 2.58
C GLY A 31 -6.34 11.70 3.74
N ASP A 32 -6.49 13.02 3.72
CA ASP A 32 -7.04 13.83 4.81
C ASP A 32 -6.23 13.83 6.13
N GLN A 33 -4.94 13.50 6.07
CA GLN A 33 -4.04 13.67 7.22
C GLN A 33 -3.78 15.15 7.54
N ARG A 34 -3.60 15.50 8.84
CA ARG A 34 -3.20 16.85 9.21
C ARG A 34 -1.75 17.12 8.77
N PRO A 35 -1.44 18.31 8.23
CA PRO A 35 -0.05 18.67 7.91
C PRO A 35 0.89 18.47 9.10
N MET A 36 2.08 17.95 8.81
CA MET A 36 3.16 17.56 9.71
C MET A 36 2.91 16.35 10.61
N GLU A 37 1.73 15.74 10.65
CA GLU A 37 1.42 14.70 11.63
C GLU A 37 2.34 13.47 11.49
N THR A 38 2.50 12.93 10.27
CA THR A 38 3.45 11.83 10.01
C THR A 38 4.89 12.28 10.22
N MET A 39 5.26 13.46 9.72
CA MET A 39 6.62 13.99 9.86
C MET A 39 7.02 14.17 11.33
N LEU A 40 6.17 14.75 12.16
CA LEU A 40 6.41 14.94 13.60
C LEU A 40 6.53 13.60 14.32
N GLY A 41 5.66 12.63 14.00
CA GLY A 41 5.79 11.27 14.52
C GLY A 41 7.16 10.65 14.21
N VAL A 42 7.64 10.77 12.97
CA VAL A 42 8.98 10.33 12.59
C VAL A 42 10.07 11.11 13.35
N VAL A 43 9.93 12.43 13.47
CA VAL A 43 10.91 13.24 14.22
C VAL A 43 10.97 12.83 15.68
N ASP A 44 9.82 12.63 16.34
CA ASP A 44 9.73 12.22 17.75
C ASP A 44 10.33 10.83 17.98
N ALA A 45 10.06 9.89 17.05
CA ALA A 45 10.66 8.57 17.07
C ALA A 45 12.20 8.64 17.02
N VAL A 46 12.74 9.46 16.11
CA VAL A 46 14.18 9.56 15.84
C VAL A 46 14.93 10.40 16.89
N LEU A 47 14.36 11.54 17.32
CA LEU A 47 15.04 12.55 18.13
C LEU A 47 14.64 12.57 19.62
N GLY A 48 13.58 11.86 20.00
CA GLY A 48 12.95 12.01 21.33
C GLY A 48 11.73 12.93 21.26
N GLU A 49 10.73 12.71 22.11
CA GLU A 49 9.56 13.60 22.21
C GLU A 49 10.00 14.93 22.86
N PRO A 50 9.39 16.09 22.54
CA PRO A 50 9.88 17.39 23.00
C PRO A 50 9.98 17.51 24.54
N ASP A 51 9.07 16.85 25.25
CA ASP A 51 8.95 16.91 26.71
C ASP A 51 9.79 15.83 27.42
N GLU A 52 10.50 14.98 26.67
CA GLU A 52 11.33 13.93 27.26
C GLU A 52 12.70 14.45 27.73
N PRO A 53 13.19 13.98 28.89
CA PRO A 53 14.58 14.15 29.27
C PRO A 53 15.50 13.61 28.17
N GLY A 54 16.41 14.47 27.70
CA GLY A 54 17.35 14.12 26.64
C GLY A 54 16.82 14.28 25.22
N ALA A 55 15.69 14.94 24.98
CA ALA A 55 15.23 15.25 23.62
C ALA A 55 16.21 16.18 22.89
N ILE A 56 16.49 15.89 21.61
CA ILE A 56 17.33 16.78 20.80
C ILE A 56 16.56 18.08 20.51
N GLY A 57 17.15 19.21 20.90
CA GLY A 57 16.57 20.53 20.64
C GLY A 57 16.30 20.77 19.15
N ARG A 58 15.11 21.27 18.83
CA ARG A 58 14.63 21.47 17.46
C ARG A 58 13.69 22.67 17.37
N TRP A 59 13.51 23.19 16.17
CA TRP A 59 12.59 24.28 15.89
C TRP A 59 11.81 24.00 14.61
N ILE A 60 10.55 24.43 14.60
CA ILE A 60 9.69 24.39 13.42
C ILE A 60 9.87 25.72 12.68
N LYS A 61 10.21 25.64 11.39
CA LYS A 61 10.38 26.80 10.51
C LYS A 61 9.45 26.69 9.31
N PRO A 62 8.84 27.80 8.84
CA PRO A 62 8.16 27.79 7.56
C PRO A 62 9.17 27.42 6.46
N TYR A 63 8.77 26.50 5.60
CA TYR A 63 9.52 26.13 4.41
C TYR A 63 9.18 27.11 3.31
N VAL A 64 9.98 28.17 3.19
CA VAL A 64 9.89 29.06 2.03
C VAL A 64 10.60 28.36 0.87
N GLY A 65 9.83 27.69 0.02
CA GLY A 65 10.27 27.23 -1.30
C GLY A 65 10.34 28.40 -2.30
N LYS A 66 10.93 28.16 -3.48
CA LYS A 66 11.10 29.19 -4.53
C LYS A 66 9.78 29.83 -4.99
N ASP A 67 8.67 29.12 -4.87
CA ASP A 67 7.35 29.55 -5.35
C ASP A 67 6.41 30.02 -4.22
N GLY A 68 6.93 30.23 -3.00
CA GLY A 68 6.14 30.80 -1.91
C GLY A 68 5.08 29.85 -1.33
N PHE A 69 5.28 28.53 -1.38
CA PHE A 69 4.47 27.57 -0.62
C PHE A 69 4.57 27.87 0.89
N PHE A 70 3.64 28.65 1.44
CA PHE A 70 3.65 29.09 2.85
C PHE A 70 3.26 27.99 3.85
N ASP A 71 2.60 26.92 3.38
CA ASP A 71 1.98 25.91 4.25
C ASP A 71 2.89 24.72 4.58
N LEU A 72 4.04 24.60 3.92
CA LEU A 72 5.03 23.57 4.24
C LEU A 72 5.83 24.04 5.45
N LYS A 73 5.90 23.22 6.49
CA LYS A 73 6.74 23.46 7.68
C LYS A 73 7.87 22.44 7.67
N SER A 74 9.05 22.90 8.07
CA SER A 74 10.25 22.08 8.23
C SER A 74 10.63 22.00 9.70
N VAL A 75 11.15 20.85 10.13
CA VAL A 75 11.72 20.70 11.47
C VAL A 75 13.23 20.62 11.35
N SER A 76 13.95 21.49 12.02
CA SER A 76 15.40 21.54 11.97
C SER A 76 15.97 21.31 13.36
N THR A 77 17.04 20.52 13.45
CA THR A 77 17.68 20.18 14.73
C THR A 77 18.83 21.12 15.07
N LYS A 78 19.16 21.19 16.37
CA LYS A 78 20.48 21.61 16.84
C LYS A 78 21.58 20.72 16.22
N ALA A 79 22.80 21.22 16.25
CA ALA A 79 23.97 20.43 15.87
C ALA A 79 24.10 19.21 16.80
N VAL A 80 24.31 18.03 16.22
CA VAL A 80 24.39 16.77 16.98
C VAL A 80 25.75 16.10 16.77
N GLY A 81 26.36 15.71 17.90
CA GLY A 81 27.66 15.04 17.93
C GLY A 81 28.83 15.92 17.50
N ASP A 82 30.03 15.35 17.52
CA ASP A 82 31.29 16.09 17.35
C ASP A 82 31.45 16.78 15.99
N GLU A 83 30.86 16.21 14.93
CA GLU A 83 30.84 16.83 13.58
C GLU A 83 29.86 18.02 13.47
N GLY A 84 29.03 18.25 14.50
CA GLY A 84 28.03 19.31 14.53
C GLY A 84 26.93 19.18 13.47
N ARG A 85 26.65 17.96 12.99
CA ARG A 85 25.70 17.70 11.91
C ARG A 85 24.28 18.10 12.29
N ARG A 86 23.53 18.65 11.32
CA ARG A 86 22.12 19.02 11.51
C ARG A 86 21.21 18.18 10.61
N TYR A 87 19.98 17.97 11.08
CA TYR A 87 18.93 17.27 10.34
C TYR A 87 17.78 18.23 10.09
N ASP A 88 17.37 18.35 8.83
CA ASP A 88 16.19 19.11 8.43
C ASP A 88 15.15 18.13 7.89
N PHE A 89 14.01 18.02 8.55
CA PHE A 89 12.87 17.18 8.16
C PHE A 89 11.87 18.01 7.36
N PHE A 90 11.40 17.43 6.26
CA PHE A 90 10.41 17.98 5.35
C PHE A 90 9.29 16.96 5.16
N GLU A 91 8.10 17.43 4.87
CA GLU A 91 6.99 16.58 4.46
C GLU A 91 6.59 16.93 3.03
N LEU A 92 6.45 15.93 2.16
CA LEU A 92 5.73 16.11 0.91
C LEU A 92 4.24 15.96 1.19
N TYR A 93 3.58 17.07 1.52
CA TYR A 93 2.15 17.05 1.79
C TYR A 93 1.35 17.05 0.48
N TRP A 94 0.65 15.95 0.20
CA TRP A 94 -0.13 15.75 -1.03
C TRP A 94 -1.63 15.52 -0.81
N ALA A 95 -2.09 15.40 0.45
CA ALA A 95 -3.46 15.01 0.78
C ALA A 95 -4.52 15.93 0.13
N ASP A 96 -4.24 17.24 0.06
CA ASP A 96 -5.14 18.22 -0.55
C ASP A 96 -5.34 17.97 -2.06
N LYS A 97 -4.35 17.41 -2.75
CA LYS A 97 -4.40 17.07 -4.18
C LYS A 97 -5.23 15.81 -4.48
N MET A 98 -5.54 15.01 -3.47
CA MET A 98 -6.39 13.81 -3.58
C MET A 98 -7.69 13.87 -2.80
N SER A 99 -8.03 15.04 -2.25
CA SER A 99 -9.25 15.27 -1.48
C SER A 99 -10.53 14.86 -2.21
N GLY A 100 -11.57 14.56 -1.41
CA GLY A 100 -12.92 14.29 -1.92
C GLY A 100 -13.15 12.85 -2.39
N THR A 101 -12.43 11.87 -1.85
CA THR A 101 -12.63 10.45 -2.16
C THR A 101 -14.05 10.04 -1.76
N ARG A 102 -14.93 9.90 -2.76
CA ARG A 102 -16.33 9.50 -2.55
C ARG A 102 -16.39 8.02 -2.19
N LEU A 103 -17.29 7.65 -1.29
CA LEU A 103 -17.59 6.24 -0.95
C LEU A 103 -17.82 5.38 -2.21
N VAL A 104 -18.41 5.95 -3.26
CA VAL A 104 -18.61 5.29 -4.56
C VAL A 104 -17.29 4.85 -5.21
N ALA A 105 -16.23 5.65 -5.14
CA ALA A 105 -14.93 5.30 -5.71
C ALA A 105 -14.30 4.10 -4.99
N VAL A 106 -14.44 4.06 -3.66
CA VAL A 106 -14.04 2.93 -2.82
C VAL A 106 -14.83 1.68 -3.19
N LEU A 107 -16.16 1.77 -3.28
CA LEU A 107 -17.03 0.65 -3.65
C LEU A 107 -16.70 0.11 -5.04
N LEU A 108 -16.45 0.98 -6.02
CA LEU A 108 -16.03 0.56 -7.37
C LEU A 108 -14.69 -0.18 -7.34
N TRP A 109 -13.73 0.29 -6.54
CA TRP A 109 -12.45 -0.40 -6.39
C TRP A 109 -12.59 -1.75 -5.69
N LEU A 110 -13.41 -1.84 -4.63
CA LEU A 110 -13.71 -3.12 -3.98
C LEU A 110 -14.39 -4.09 -4.97
N CYS A 111 -15.30 -3.60 -5.80
CA CYS A 111 -15.91 -4.37 -6.88
C CYS A 111 -14.86 -4.84 -7.90
N ASP A 112 -13.92 -3.99 -8.31
CA ASP A 112 -12.85 -4.35 -9.24
C ASP A 112 -11.91 -5.39 -8.62
N LEU A 113 -11.60 -5.27 -7.33
CA LEU A 113 -10.83 -6.27 -6.58
C LEU A 113 -11.60 -7.60 -6.43
N ALA A 114 -12.90 -7.54 -6.17
CA ALA A 114 -13.77 -8.72 -6.10
C ALA A 114 -13.87 -9.47 -7.44
N LYS A 115 -13.72 -8.75 -8.57
CA LYS A 115 -13.70 -9.34 -9.92
C LYS A 115 -12.35 -9.96 -10.31
N ARG A 116 -11.24 -9.63 -9.63
CA ARG A 116 -9.91 -10.17 -9.96
C ARG A 116 -9.83 -11.67 -9.70
N ASP A 117 -9.03 -12.38 -10.49
CA ASP A 117 -8.81 -13.81 -10.29
C ASP A 117 -8.16 -14.06 -8.93
N ARG A 118 -8.81 -14.87 -8.09
CA ARG A 118 -8.27 -15.28 -6.78
C ARG A 118 -6.85 -15.83 -6.85
N LYS A 119 -6.48 -16.44 -7.98
CA LYS A 119 -5.15 -17.03 -8.19
C LYS A 119 -4.05 -16.00 -8.43
N SER A 120 -4.39 -14.75 -8.78
CA SER A 120 -3.40 -13.68 -8.93
C SER A 120 -3.09 -12.97 -7.61
N LEU A 121 -3.86 -13.24 -6.55
CA LEU A 121 -3.58 -12.71 -5.23
C LEU A 121 -2.50 -13.55 -4.52
N PRO A 122 -1.56 -12.91 -3.80
CA PRO A 122 -0.65 -13.61 -2.91
C PRO A 122 -1.44 -14.49 -1.92
N PRO A 123 -0.98 -15.72 -1.60
CA PRO A 123 -1.67 -16.62 -0.67
C PRO A 123 -2.02 -15.95 0.66
N ASP A 124 -1.12 -15.12 1.17
CA ASP A 124 -1.27 -14.40 2.45
C ASP A 124 -2.29 -13.26 2.39
N ALA A 125 -2.65 -12.79 1.20
CA ALA A 125 -3.65 -11.74 0.98
C ALA A 125 -5.00 -12.31 0.51
N MET A 126 -5.11 -13.63 0.28
CA MET A 126 -6.38 -14.25 -0.15
C MET A 126 -7.50 -14.03 0.87
N TRP A 127 -7.18 -14.01 2.16
CA TRP A 127 -8.18 -13.73 3.20
C TRP A 127 -8.77 -12.32 3.06
N ILE A 128 -7.99 -11.33 2.60
CA ILE A 128 -8.46 -9.95 2.40
C ILE A 128 -9.56 -9.94 1.36
N TRP A 129 -9.38 -10.70 0.28
CA TRP A 129 -10.41 -10.86 -0.74
C TRP A 129 -11.68 -11.49 -0.16
N TYR A 130 -11.55 -12.58 0.62
CA TYR A 130 -12.72 -13.20 1.27
C TYR A 130 -13.41 -12.26 2.27
N ALA A 131 -12.63 -11.49 3.03
CA ALA A 131 -13.14 -10.50 3.97
C ALA A 131 -13.88 -9.38 3.22
N ILE A 132 -13.32 -8.85 2.13
CA ILE A 132 -13.95 -7.80 1.32
C ILE A 132 -15.24 -8.31 0.68
N VAL A 133 -15.21 -9.49 0.05
CA VAL A 133 -16.40 -10.06 -0.59
C VAL A 133 -17.47 -10.38 0.45
N GLY A 134 -17.09 -10.96 1.59
CA GLY A 134 -18.01 -11.20 2.70
C GLY A 134 -18.60 -9.90 3.26
N LEU A 135 -17.76 -8.88 3.41
CA LEU A 135 -18.14 -7.53 3.84
C LEU A 135 -19.15 -6.90 2.88
N MET A 136 -18.86 -6.89 1.58
CA MET A 136 -19.76 -6.35 0.55
C MET A 136 -21.06 -7.12 0.46
N THR A 137 -21.00 -8.45 0.57
CA THR A 137 -22.20 -9.32 0.53
C THR A 137 -23.09 -9.04 1.74
N GLY A 138 -22.53 -8.98 2.95
CA GLY A 138 -23.29 -8.66 4.15
C GLY A 138 -23.87 -7.25 4.12
N ALA A 139 -23.13 -6.27 3.58
CA ALA A 139 -23.61 -4.89 3.43
C ALA A 139 -24.77 -4.82 2.43
N MET A 140 -24.68 -5.52 1.31
CA MET A 140 -25.75 -5.65 0.32
C MET A 140 -27.00 -6.28 0.94
N MET A 141 -26.84 -7.40 1.66
CA MET A 141 -27.94 -8.06 2.36
C MET A 141 -28.62 -7.13 3.37
N ALA A 142 -27.84 -6.36 4.13
CA ALA A 142 -28.39 -5.43 5.10
C ALA A 142 -29.07 -4.21 4.45
N ALA A 143 -28.57 -3.72 3.31
CA ALA A 143 -29.23 -2.66 2.55
C ALA A 143 -30.59 -3.13 1.98
N VAL A 144 -30.65 -4.34 1.43
CA VAL A 144 -31.90 -4.97 0.97
C VAL A 144 -32.88 -5.11 2.14
N HIS A 145 -32.40 -5.54 3.31
CA HIS A 145 -33.20 -5.61 4.53
C HIS A 145 -33.74 -4.24 4.96
N LEU A 146 -32.92 -3.18 4.92
CA LEU A 146 -33.31 -1.83 5.33
C LEU A 146 -34.42 -1.25 4.43
N VAL A 147 -34.25 -1.34 3.10
CA VAL A 147 -35.26 -0.91 2.11
C VAL A 147 -36.59 -1.64 2.36
N TRP A 148 -36.52 -2.91 2.73
CA TRP A 148 -37.69 -3.72 3.03
C TRP A 148 -38.40 -3.32 4.33
N VAL A 149 -37.65 -3.09 5.42
CA VAL A 149 -38.23 -2.58 6.69
C VAL A 149 -38.95 -1.27 6.45
N ILE A 150 -38.38 -0.37 5.64
CA ILE A 150 -39.02 0.87 5.24
C ILE A 150 -40.30 0.57 4.46
N GLY A 151 -40.26 -0.33 3.48
CA GLY A 151 -41.44 -0.76 2.70
C GLY A 151 -42.57 -1.35 3.54
N LEU A 152 -42.28 -2.19 4.55
CA LEU A 152 -43.29 -2.76 5.45
C LEU A 152 -43.97 -1.70 6.31
N ASN A 153 -43.20 -0.74 6.81
CA ASN A 153 -43.73 0.39 7.57
C ASN A 153 -44.61 1.28 6.66
N LEU A 154 -44.19 1.54 5.42
CA LEU A 154 -44.97 2.31 4.46
C LEU A 154 -46.26 1.62 4.02
N THR A 155 -46.29 0.29 4.00
CA THR A 155 -47.47 -0.50 3.58
C THR A 155 -48.35 -0.98 4.74
N ALA A 156 -47.98 -0.67 5.99
CA ALA A 156 -48.67 -1.10 7.22
C ALA A 156 -48.91 -2.63 7.31
N THR A 157 -48.06 -3.44 6.67
CA THR A 157 -48.23 -4.90 6.64
C THR A 157 -47.73 -5.52 7.96
N SER A 158 -48.60 -6.27 8.66
CA SER A 158 -48.24 -6.84 9.97
C SER A 158 -47.44 -8.16 9.86
N PRO A 159 -46.44 -8.41 10.74
CA PRO A 159 -45.65 -9.64 10.72
C PRO A 159 -46.47 -10.93 10.88
N GLY A 160 -47.61 -10.87 11.58
CA GLY A 160 -48.50 -12.01 11.78
C GLY A 160 -49.20 -12.44 10.49
N ILE A 161 -49.59 -11.49 9.64
CA ILE A 161 -50.18 -11.77 8.32
C ILE A 161 -49.16 -12.46 7.42
N LEU A 162 -47.90 -12.02 7.46
CA LEU A 162 -46.82 -12.61 6.66
C LEU A 162 -46.49 -14.04 7.09
N GLN A 163 -46.47 -14.32 8.40
CA GLN A 163 -46.23 -15.67 8.92
C GLN A 163 -47.35 -16.64 8.50
N GLN A 164 -48.61 -16.20 8.56
CA GLN A 164 -49.75 -17.01 8.13
C GLN A 164 -49.71 -17.34 6.64
N ARG A 165 -49.32 -16.36 5.81
CA ARG A 165 -49.17 -16.56 4.35
C ARG A 165 -47.98 -17.44 3.99
N ALA A 166 -46.89 -17.35 4.75
CA ALA A 166 -45.75 -18.25 4.57
C ALA A 166 -46.12 -19.71 4.87
N MET A 167 -46.88 -19.97 5.93
CA MET A 167 -47.35 -21.34 6.20
C MET A 167 -48.24 -21.89 5.06
N ALA A 168 -49.06 -21.03 4.43
CA ALA A 168 -49.89 -21.42 3.30
C ALA A 168 -49.12 -21.67 1.98
N ALA A 169 -47.88 -21.16 1.86
CA ALA A 169 -47.06 -21.30 0.66
C ALA A 169 -45.96 -22.37 0.75
N ALA A 170 -45.81 -23.05 1.89
CA ALA A 170 -44.77 -24.06 2.10
C ALA A 170 -44.88 -25.24 1.09
N GLU A 171 -46.10 -25.72 0.86
CA GLU A 171 -46.39 -26.82 -0.06
C GLU A 171 -46.12 -26.47 -1.54
N PRO A 172 -46.66 -25.38 -2.12
CA PRO A 172 -46.38 -25.03 -3.51
C PRO A 172 -44.90 -24.70 -3.77
N VAL A 173 -44.18 -24.18 -2.78
CA VAL A 173 -42.74 -23.88 -2.93
C VAL A 173 -41.88 -25.14 -2.87
N ALA A 174 -42.18 -26.09 -1.98
CA ALA A 174 -41.51 -27.39 -1.98
C ALA A 174 -41.69 -28.11 -3.33
N ALA A 175 -42.90 -28.05 -3.90
CA ALA A 175 -43.18 -28.61 -5.23
C ALA A 175 -42.38 -27.91 -6.35
N ALA A 176 -42.24 -26.58 -6.29
CA ALA A 176 -41.44 -25.83 -7.26
C ALA A 176 -39.95 -26.20 -7.21
N PHE A 177 -39.36 -26.33 -6.01
CA PHE A 177 -37.95 -26.74 -5.88
C PHE A 177 -37.68 -28.14 -6.44
N LEU A 178 -38.60 -29.08 -6.26
CA LEU A 178 -38.50 -30.41 -6.88
C LEU A 178 -38.55 -30.34 -8.41
N ALA A 179 -39.48 -29.54 -8.96
CA ALA A 179 -39.60 -29.35 -10.41
C ALA A 179 -38.34 -28.70 -11.02
N PHE A 180 -37.80 -27.65 -10.38
CA PHE A 180 -36.54 -27.03 -10.79
C PHE A 180 -35.34 -27.96 -10.62
N GLY A 181 -35.30 -28.76 -9.55
CA GLY A 181 -34.27 -29.76 -9.33
C GLY A 181 -34.22 -30.81 -10.43
N LEU A 182 -35.38 -31.29 -10.87
CA LEU A 182 -35.50 -32.23 -11.99
C LEU A 182 -35.03 -31.62 -13.31
N ALA A 183 -35.43 -30.38 -13.60
CA ALA A 183 -34.99 -29.67 -14.79
C ALA A 183 -33.47 -29.40 -14.78
N ALA A 184 -32.92 -28.93 -13.65
CA ALA A 184 -31.49 -28.68 -13.50
C ALA A 184 -30.65 -29.97 -13.60
N ALA A 185 -31.13 -31.06 -13.00
CA ALA A 185 -30.49 -32.38 -13.12
C ALA A 185 -30.49 -32.88 -14.57
N ALA A 186 -31.59 -32.69 -15.30
CA ALA A 186 -31.68 -33.03 -16.73
C ALA A 186 -30.69 -32.23 -17.57
N VAL A 187 -30.54 -30.92 -17.34
CA VAL A 187 -29.54 -30.08 -18.02
C VAL A 187 -28.11 -30.53 -17.70
N VAL A 188 -27.81 -30.85 -16.44
CA VAL A 188 -26.48 -31.32 -16.01
C VAL A 188 -26.13 -32.67 -16.65
N TRP A 189 -27.12 -33.56 -16.78
CA TRP A 189 -26.94 -34.88 -17.38
C TRP A 189 -26.84 -34.82 -18.91
N LEU A 190 -27.80 -34.15 -19.56
CA LEU A 190 -27.99 -34.19 -21.02
C LEU A 190 -27.20 -33.09 -21.75
N CYS A 191 -27.08 -31.89 -21.18
CA CYS A 191 -26.47 -30.75 -21.87
C CYS A 191 -25.00 -30.51 -21.47
N LEU A 192 -24.63 -30.79 -20.21
CA LEU A 192 -23.27 -30.53 -19.70
C LEU A 192 -22.38 -31.78 -19.66
N GLY A 193 -22.91 -32.98 -19.96
CA GLY A 193 -22.15 -34.22 -20.07
C GLY A 193 -21.47 -34.69 -18.78
N LYS A 194 -21.82 -34.15 -17.61
CA LYS A 194 -21.13 -34.41 -16.32
C LYS A 194 -21.51 -35.74 -15.65
N GLY A 195 -22.26 -36.59 -16.35
CA GLY A 195 -22.69 -37.92 -15.87
C GLY A 195 -23.80 -37.89 -14.82
N TRP A 196 -24.45 -39.04 -14.64
CA TRP A 196 -25.64 -39.16 -13.79
C TRP A 196 -25.40 -38.86 -12.30
N ARG A 197 -24.16 -39.04 -11.80
CA ARG A 197 -23.79 -38.73 -10.41
C ARG A 197 -23.87 -37.23 -10.10
N ALA A 198 -23.47 -36.37 -11.04
CA ALA A 198 -23.56 -34.91 -10.88
C ALA A 198 -25.02 -34.43 -10.93
N ALA A 199 -25.81 -35.01 -11.82
CA ALA A 199 -27.25 -34.74 -11.92
C ALA A 199 -27.99 -35.18 -10.64
N LEU A 200 -27.67 -36.35 -10.10
CA LEU A 200 -28.23 -36.84 -8.84
C LEU A 200 -27.86 -35.95 -7.65
N ALA A 201 -26.61 -35.47 -7.58
CA ALA A 201 -26.19 -34.55 -6.53
C ALA A 201 -26.96 -33.21 -6.58
N VAL A 202 -27.21 -32.69 -7.77
CA VAL A 202 -28.05 -31.49 -7.96
C VAL A 202 -29.48 -31.76 -7.52
N LEU A 203 -30.08 -32.87 -7.98
CA LEU A 203 -31.44 -33.24 -7.60
C LEU A 203 -31.59 -33.42 -6.08
N LEU A 204 -30.64 -34.09 -5.43
CA LEU A 204 -30.63 -34.28 -3.97
C LEU A 204 -30.52 -32.96 -3.22
N GLY A 205 -29.72 -32.01 -3.73
CA GLY A 205 -29.65 -30.65 -3.16
C GLY A 205 -31.01 -29.93 -3.22
N PHE A 206 -31.68 -29.97 -4.37
CA PHE A 206 -33.01 -29.38 -4.54
C PHE A 206 -34.10 -30.11 -3.74
N ALA A 207 -34.03 -31.43 -3.61
CA ALA A 207 -34.95 -32.23 -2.80
C ALA A 207 -34.78 -31.95 -1.29
N LEU A 208 -33.54 -31.75 -0.82
CA LEU A 208 -33.27 -31.31 0.54
C LEU A 208 -33.86 -29.92 0.82
N LEU A 209 -33.76 -29.00 -0.15
CA LEU A 209 -34.38 -27.67 -0.04
C LEU A 209 -35.91 -27.74 -0.03
N ALA A 210 -36.50 -28.61 -0.85
CA ALA A 210 -37.93 -28.85 -0.83
C ALA A 210 -38.39 -29.43 0.51
N PHE A 211 -37.65 -30.40 1.08
CA PHE A 211 -37.95 -31.00 2.38
C PHE A 211 -37.87 -29.97 3.52
N ILE A 212 -36.81 -29.16 3.54
CA ILE A 212 -36.64 -28.08 4.54
C ILE A 212 -37.74 -27.03 4.39
N GLY A 213 -38.10 -26.66 3.15
CA GLY A 213 -39.18 -25.71 2.85
C GLY A 213 -40.55 -26.18 3.27
N TYR A 214 -40.82 -27.48 3.13
CA TYR A 214 -42.07 -28.11 3.53
C TYR A 214 -42.20 -28.19 5.05
N TRP A 215 -41.14 -28.63 5.74
CA TRP A 215 -41.17 -28.84 7.20
C TRP A 215 -41.13 -27.53 7.98
N ASN A 216 -40.37 -26.56 7.49
CA ASN A 216 -40.25 -25.25 8.12
C ASN A 216 -39.91 -24.21 7.04
N GLY A 217 -40.94 -23.63 6.44
CA GLY A 217 -40.80 -22.57 5.45
C GLY A 217 -39.84 -21.47 5.93
N ILE A 218 -39.89 -21.13 7.23
CA ILE A 218 -39.01 -20.13 7.87
C ILE A 218 -37.54 -20.58 7.94
N ALA A 219 -37.25 -21.87 8.07
CA ALA A 219 -35.88 -22.41 8.07
C ALA A 219 -35.25 -22.41 6.66
N LEU A 220 -36.02 -22.78 5.63
CA LEU A 220 -35.58 -22.67 4.22
C LEU A 220 -35.20 -21.23 3.89
N LEU A 221 -35.98 -20.31 4.45
CA LEU A 221 -35.85 -18.88 4.32
C LEU A 221 -34.52 -18.35 4.94
N THR A 222 -34.03 -18.94 6.03
CA THR A 222 -32.70 -18.61 6.57
C THR A 222 -31.53 -19.26 5.81
N LEU A 223 -31.81 -20.34 5.06
CA LEU A 223 -30.79 -21.12 4.34
C LEU A 223 -30.49 -20.59 2.94
N ILE A 224 -31.44 -19.94 2.26
CA ILE A 224 -31.22 -19.39 0.91
C ILE A 224 -30.05 -18.38 0.88
N PRO A 225 -29.92 -17.42 1.81
CA PRO A 225 -28.74 -16.56 1.87
C PRO A 225 -27.45 -17.30 2.26
N VAL A 226 -27.53 -18.35 3.09
CA VAL A 226 -26.39 -19.20 3.46
C VAL A 226 -25.92 -20.04 2.27
N LEU A 227 -26.86 -20.51 1.43
CA LEU A 227 -26.61 -21.27 0.20
C LEU A 227 -26.11 -20.37 -0.93
N ALA A 228 -26.66 -19.15 -1.06
CA ALA A 228 -26.13 -18.10 -1.92
C ALA A 228 -24.70 -17.69 -1.49
N GLY A 229 -24.45 -17.62 -0.18
CA GLY A 229 -23.11 -17.47 0.40
C GLY A 229 -22.21 -18.69 0.14
N LEU A 230 -22.78 -19.89 -0.01
CA LEU A 230 -22.04 -21.12 -0.30
C LEU A 230 -21.53 -21.17 -1.75
N PHE A 231 -22.27 -20.58 -2.72
CA PHE A 231 -21.81 -20.42 -4.11
C PHE A 231 -20.53 -19.58 -4.23
N ILE A 232 -20.24 -18.73 -3.24
CA ILE A 232 -19.01 -17.92 -3.15
C ILE A 232 -17.77 -18.82 -3.01
N PHE A 233 -17.90 -20.02 -2.45
CA PHE A 233 -16.79 -20.97 -2.29
C PHE A 233 -16.50 -21.81 -3.55
N LEU A 234 -17.38 -21.81 -4.56
CA LEU A 234 -17.23 -22.60 -5.79
C LEU A 234 -16.46 -21.88 -6.92
N GLY A 235 -16.03 -20.63 -6.71
CA GLY A 235 -15.13 -19.89 -7.60
C GLY A 235 -15.78 -18.74 -8.41
N PRO A 236 -14.99 -17.90 -9.10
CA PRO A 236 -15.44 -16.59 -9.61
C PRO A 236 -16.60 -16.63 -10.60
N ARG A 237 -16.57 -17.62 -11.52
CA ARG A 237 -17.66 -17.83 -12.51
C ARG A 237 -18.94 -18.34 -11.86
N ALA A 238 -18.83 -19.13 -10.79
CA ALA A 238 -19.97 -19.62 -10.02
C ALA A 238 -20.54 -18.54 -9.09
N ALA A 239 -19.69 -17.66 -8.54
CA ALA A 239 -20.12 -16.51 -7.75
C ALA A 239 -20.82 -15.46 -8.60
N ILE A 240 -20.27 -15.11 -9.78
CA ILE A 240 -20.92 -14.19 -10.72
C ILE A 240 -22.19 -14.81 -11.30
N GLY A 241 -22.17 -16.10 -11.67
CA GLY A 241 -23.35 -16.81 -12.11
C GLY A 241 -24.42 -16.88 -11.01
N GLY A 242 -24.04 -17.17 -9.78
CA GLY A 242 -24.93 -17.20 -8.61
C GLY A 242 -25.52 -15.82 -8.30
N MET A 243 -24.69 -14.77 -8.30
CA MET A 243 -25.15 -13.39 -8.12
C MET A 243 -26.04 -12.93 -9.27
N ALA A 244 -25.72 -13.27 -10.53
CA ALA A 244 -26.53 -12.94 -11.69
C ALA A 244 -27.85 -13.70 -11.68
N VAL A 245 -27.87 -14.97 -11.27
CA VAL A 245 -29.10 -15.75 -11.09
C VAL A 245 -29.94 -15.17 -9.97
N VAL A 246 -29.35 -14.86 -8.81
CA VAL A 246 -30.07 -14.23 -7.68
C VAL A 246 -30.59 -12.85 -8.05
N ALA A 247 -29.79 -12.02 -8.73
CA ALA A 247 -30.18 -10.69 -9.19
C ALA A 247 -31.24 -10.75 -10.30
N THR A 248 -31.13 -11.69 -11.24
CA THR A 248 -32.11 -11.89 -12.32
C THR A 248 -33.41 -12.44 -11.74
N VAL A 249 -33.35 -13.41 -10.83
CA VAL A 249 -34.52 -13.93 -10.12
C VAL A 249 -35.18 -12.81 -9.32
N ALA A 250 -34.41 -12.02 -8.56
CA ALA A 250 -34.92 -10.85 -7.84
C ALA A 250 -35.52 -9.80 -8.78
N LEU A 251 -34.87 -9.49 -9.91
CA LEU A 251 -35.32 -8.50 -10.88
C LEU A 251 -36.57 -8.96 -11.65
N VAL A 252 -36.65 -10.23 -12.05
CA VAL A 252 -37.83 -10.82 -12.70
C VAL A 252 -39.00 -10.88 -11.73
N ILE A 253 -38.75 -11.27 -10.47
CA ILE A 253 -39.75 -11.25 -9.40
C ILE A 253 -40.26 -9.82 -9.15
N VAL A 254 -39.37 -8.83 -9.10
CA VAL A 254 -39.72 -7.41 -8.83
C VAL A 254 -40.39 -6.71 -10.01
N LEU A 255 -39.92 -6.92 -11.25
CA LEU A 255 -40.41 -6.20 -12.43
C LEU A 255 -41.62 -6.86 -13.12
N TRP A 256 -41.64 -8.20 -13.20
CA TRP A 256 -42.67 -8.93 -13.94
C TRP A 256 -43.78 -9.50 -13.05
N GLY A 257 -43.54 -9.60 -11.74
CA GLY A 257 -44.54 -10.05 -10.76
C GLY A 257 -45.87 -9.27 -10.83
N PRO A 258 -45.84 -7.93 -10.80
CA PRO A 258 -47.06 -7.12 -10.89
C PRO A 258 -47.77 -7.22 -12.25
N PHE A 259 -47.00 -7.32 -13.34
CA PHE A 259 -47.52 -7.40 -14.71
C PHE A 259 -48.13 -8.77 -15.02
N LEU A 260 -47.51 -9.87 -14.61
CA LEU A 260 -48.03 -11.23 -14.80
C LEU A 260 -49.29 -11.49 -13.98
N ALA A 261 -49.38 -10.92 -12.76
CA ALA A 261 -50.58 -10.94 -11.94
C ALA A 261 -51.76 -10.16 -12.56
N LEU A 262 -51.47 -9.05 -13.25
CA LEU A 262 -52.46 -8.21 -13.93
C LEU A 262 -52.93 -8.81 -15.26
N VAL A 263 -52.03 -9.44 -16.03
CA VAL A 263 -52.29 -9.88 -17.41
C VAL A 263 -52.92 -11.28 -17.50
N PHE A 264 -52.49 -12.24 -16.68
CA PHE A 264 -52.89 -13.64 -16.87
C PHE A 264 -54.10 -14.09 -16.05
N GLY A 265 -54.66 -13.23 -15.18
CA GLY A 265 -55.95 -13.40 -14.50
C GLY A 265 -56.47 -14.83 -14.47
N ILE A 266 -55.77 -15.75 -13.78
CA ILE A 266 -56.11 -17.17 -13.79
C ILE A 266 -57.31 -17.36 -12.87
N ARG A 267 -58.52 -17.24 -13.42
CA ARG A 267 -59.73 -17.82 -12.82
C ARG A 267 -59.65 -19.33 -13.00
N SER A 268 -59.42 -20.06 -11.92
CA SER A 268 -59.72 -21.50 -11.88
C SER A 268 -61.15 -21.72 -11.37
N ALA A 269 -61.77 -22.82 -11.80
CA ALA A 269 -63.17 -23.16 -11.58
C ALA A 269 -63.54 -23.54 -10.13
N THR A 270 -62.71 -23.23 -9.12
CA THR A 270 -62.92 -23.68 -7.73
C THR A 270 -62.80 -22.58 -6.66
N GLY A 271 -62.75 -21.30 -7.03
CA GLY A 271 -63.07 -20.20 -6.10
C GLY A 271 -62.13 -19.98 -4.91
N SER A 272 -60.92 -20.57 -4.90
CA SER A 272 -59.89 -20.28 -3.89
C SER A 272 -58.68 -19.62 -4.56
N LEU A 273 -58.32 -18.42 -4.11
CA LEU A 273 -57.14 -17.68 -4.54
C LEU A 273 -55.87 -18.43 -4.09
N THR A 274 -55.28 -19.27 -4.94
CA THR A 274 -53.86 -19.59 -4.82
C THR A 274 -53.08 -18.31 -5.16
N ASN A 275 -52.83 -17.55 -4.10
CA ASN A 275 -52.24 -16.24 -4.14
C ASN A 275 -50.79 -16.37 -4.64
N VAL A 276 -50.51 -15.86 -5.84
CA VAL A 276 -49.12 -15.61 -6.31
C VAL A 276 -48.38 -14.76 -5.26
N GLN A 277 -49.11 -13.90 -4.53
CA GLN A 277 -48.66 -13.19 -3.33
C GLN A 277 -48.03 -14.09 -2.25
N ALA A 278 -48.52 -15.33 -2.05
CA ALA A 278 -48.03 -16.22 -1.01
C ALA A 278 -46.67 -16.84 -1.36
N ALA A 279 -46.41 -17.11 -2.65
CA ALA A 279 -45.07 -17.50 -3.12
C ALA A 279 -44.06 -16.34 -3.02
N PHE A 280 -44.53 -15.10 -3.21
CA PHE A 280 -43.75 -13.88 -2.94
C PHE A 280 -43.44 -13.72 -1.44
N ASP A 281 -44.46 -13.83 -0.57
CA ASP A 281 -44.31 -13.73 0.88
C ASP A 281 -43.35 -14.81 1.43
N LEU A 282 -43.26 -15.97 0.78
CA LEU A 282 -42.38 -17.08 1.15
C LEU A 282 -40.96 -17.03 0.55
N VAL A 283 -40.63 -16.12 -0.36
CA VAL A 283 -39.23 -15.79 -0.68
C VAL A 283 -38.77 -14.61 0.18
N PHE A 284 -39.69 -13.70 0.50
CA PHE A 284 -39.43 -12.48 1.27
C PHE A 284 -39.24 -12.70 2.77
N LEU A 285 -39.81 -13.78 3.34
CA LEU A 285 -39.68 -14.08 4.76
C LEU A 285 -38.26 -14.61 5.14
N THR A 286 -37.36 -14.79 4.14
CA THR A 286 -35.90 -15.11 4.26
C THR A 286 -35.16 -14.01 4.99
N VAL A 287 -35.52 -12.77 4.65
CA VAL A 287 -34.80 -11.58 5.06
C VAL A 287 -35.26 -11.11 6.43
N THR A 288 -36.48 -11.45 6.86
CA THR A 288 -37.14 -10.88 8.05
C THR A 288 -37.07 -11.73 9.33
N PHE A 289 -36.08 -12.61 9.50
CA PHE A 289 -35.93 -13.27 10.80
C PHE A 289 -35.63 -12.19 11.87
N LYS A 290 -36.58 -11.91 12.77
CA LYS A 290 -36.43 -10.85 13.80
C LYS A 290 -35.16 -11.01 14.64
N ALA A 291 -34.65 -12.24 14.77
CA ALA A 291 -33.38 -12.49 15.45
C ALA A 291 -32.14 -12.17 14.58
N ALA A 292 -32.25 -12.12 13.25
CA ALA A 292 -31.15 -11.76 12.33
C ALA A 292 -31.08 -10.24 12.04
N ALA A 293 -32.20 -9.52 12.14
CA ALA A 293 -32.26 -8.07 11.92
C ALA A 293 -31.26 -7.24 12.76
N PRO A 294 -31.05 -7.50 14.07
CA PRO A 294 -30.05 -6.78 14.86
C PRO A 294 -28.63 -7.07 14.37
N TRP A 295 -28.35 -8.30 13.92
CA TRP A 295 -27.03 -8.68 13.41
C TRP A 295 -26.74 -8.07 12.05
N LEU A 296 -27.73 -8.00 11.15
CA LEU A 296 -27.58 -7.38 9.83
C LEU A 296 -27.47 -5.85 9.94
N LEU A 297 -28.26 -5.21 10.81
CA LEU A 297 -28.13 -3.77 11.08
C LEU A 297 -26.83 -3.46 11.81
N GLY A 298 -26.43 -4.30 12.78
CA GLY A 298 -25.14 -4.20 13.44
C GLY A 298 -23.98 -4.38 12.46
N PHE A 299 -24.12 -5.31 11.50
CA PHE A 299 -23.14 -5.51 10.44
C PHE A 299 -23.08 -4.33 9.46
N LEU A 300 -24.23 -3.76 9.07
CA LEU A 300 -24.27 -2.55 8.23
C LEU A 300 -23.67 -1.35 8.95
N ALA A 301 -23.99 -1.18 10.24
CA ALA A 301 -23.40 -0.14 11.08
C ALA A 301 -21.88 -0.33 11.20
N LEU A 302 -21.42 -1.57 11.44
CA LEU A 302 -20.01 -1.92 11.45
C LEU A 302 -19.35 -1.66 10.09
N PHE A 303 -20.00 -2.02 8.98
CA PHE A 303 -19.52 -1.76 7.63
C PHE A 303 -19.39 -0.27 7.36
N LEU A 304 -20.41 0.52 7.68
CA LEU A 304 -20.40 1.97 7.49
C LEU A 304 -19.37 2.64 8.39
N ALA A 305 -19.20 2.18 9.64
CA ALA A 305 -18.17 2.65 10.55
C ALA A 305 -16.77 2.31 10.04
N LEU A 306 -16.53 1.06 9.62
CA LEU A 306 -15.27 0.64 9.01
C LEU A 306 -15.01 1.40 7.71
N ALA A 307 -16.04 1.66 6.92
CA ALA A 307 -15.94 2.42 5.69
C ALA A 307 -15.52 3.87 5.96
N ALA A 308 -16.14 4.52 6.95
CA ALA A 308 -15.84 5.90 7.32
C ALA A 308 -14.46 6.07 7.98
N ILE A 309 -14.08 5.15 8.88
CA ILE A 309 -12.86 5.28 9.69
C ILE A 309 -11.63 4.74 8.95
N PHE A 310 -11.81 3.73 8.10
CA PHE A 310 -10.68 3.00 7.49
C PHE A 310 -10.75 2.92 5.96
N LEU A 311 -11.84 2.44 5.36
CA LEU A 311 -11.81 2.20 3.90
C LEU A 311 -11.73 3.51 3.09
N VAL A 312 -12.49 4.54 3.45
CA VAL A 312 -12.48 5.81 2.71
C VAL A 312 -11.11 6.52 2.82
N PRO A 313 -10.57 6.79 4.03
CA PRO A 313 -9.33 7.57 4.17
C PRO A 313 -8.03 6.81 3.87
N TYR A 314 -8.02 5.47 3.87
CA TYR A 314 -6.78 4.70 3.61
C TYR A 314 -6.86 3.95 2.28
N VAL A 315 -7.91 3.14 2.12
CA VAL A 315 -8.06 2.29 0.93
C VAL A 315 -8.52 3.11 -0.28
N GLY A 316 -9.32 4.15 -0.05
CA GLY A 316 -9.83 5.04 -1.10
C GLY A 316 -8.75 5.79 -1.84
N ASP A 317 -7.75 6.33 -1.14
CA ASP A 317 -6.67 7.07 -1.81
C ASP A 317 -5.70 6.14 -2.51
N CYS A 318 -5.46 4.95 -1.95
CA CYS A 318 -4.72 3.90 -2.65
C CYS A 318 -5.42 3.53 -3.96
N ALA A 319 -6.75 3.30 -3.90
CA ALA A 319 -7.56 2.99 -5.05
C ALA A 319 -7.54 4.09 -6.11
N ARG A 320 -7.50 5.36 -5.71
CA ARG A 320 -7.40 6.48 -6.65
C ARG A 320 -6.00 6.57 -7.26
N TYR A 321 -4.95 6.54 -6.45
CA TYR A 321 -3.58 6.65 -6.96
C TYR A 321 -3.22 5.51 -7.89
N LEU A 322 -3.74 4.30 -7.66
CA LEU A 322 -3.37 3.09 -8.42
C LEU A 322 -4.29 2.79 -9.61
N ARG A 323 -5.44 3.48 -9.76
CA ARG A 323 -6.33 3.28 -10.92
C ARG A 323 -6.02 4.24 -12.04
N ASP A 324 -5.98 3.73 -13.27
CA ASP A 324 -5.74 4.50 -14.49
C ASP A 324 -7.02 5.16 -15.03
N ALA A 325 -7.75 5.86 -14.15
CA ALA A 325 -8.87 6.71 -14.55
C ALA A 325 -8.39 8.13 -14.87
N PRO A 326 -8.98 8.85 -15.84
CA PRO A 326 -8.52 10.19 -16.25
C PRO A 326 -8.31 11.19 -15.10
N ASP A 327 -9.30 11.31 -14.21
CA ASP A 327 -9.23 12.21 -13.04
C ASP A 327 -8.09 11.85 -12.07
N ASN A 328 -7.75 10.57 -11.98
CA ASN A 328 -6.65 10.09 -11.13
C ASN A 328 -5.29 10.36 -11.78
N ILE A 329 -5.19 10.34 -13.11
CA ILE A 329 -3.95 10.65 -13.84
C ILE A 329 -3.55 12.10 -13.58
N GLU A 330 -4.50 13.04 -13.62
CA GLU A 330 -4.21 14.44 -13.33
C GLU A 330 -3.72 14.63 -11.89
N ALA A 331 -4.42 14.04 -10.90
CA ALA A 331 -4.00 14.10 -9.50
C ALA A 331 -2.60 13.48 -9.30
N ARG A 332 -2.33 12.31 -9.89
CA ARG A 332 -1.02 11.63 -9.87
C ARG A 332 0.08 12.53 -10.46
N ASN A 333 -0.20 13.19 -11.58
CA ASN A 333 0.75 14.10 -12.24
C ASN A 333 1.04 15.34 -11.39
N ARG A 334 0.03 15.94 -10.76
CA ARG A 334 0.21 17.10 -9.85
C ARG A 334 1.05 16.72 -8.62
N ILE A 335 0.79 15.56 -8.02
CA ILE A 335 1.60 15.04 -6.91
C ILE A 335 3.04 14.78 -7.35
N ARG A 336 3.23 14.17 -8.52
CA ARG A 336 4.57 13.93 -9.07
C ARG A 336 5.32 15.23 -9.30
N GLN A 337 4.68 16.24 -9.89
CA GLN A 337 5.26 17.57 -10.12
C GLN A 337 5.70 18.23 -8.80
N LEU A 338 4.83 18.23 -7.78
CA LEU A 338 5.17 18.74 -6.45
C LEU A 338 6.41 18.02 -5.87
N GLY A 339 6.46 16.69 -5.97
CA GLY A 339 7.60 15.90 -5.53
C GLY A 339 8.90 16.25 -6.27
N LEU A 340 8.82 16.44 -7.59
CA LEU A 340 9.95 16.86 -8.43
C LEU A 340 10.45 18.26 -8.06
N GLU A 341 9.54 19.20 -7.76
CA GLU A 341 9.86 20.56 -7.35
C GLU A 341 10.58 20.59 -5.99
N VAL A 342 10.04 19.88 -5.00
CA VAL A 342 10.65 19.78 -3.66
C VAL A 342 12.04 19.14 -3.75
N LEU A 343 12.17 18.02 -4.45
CA LEU A 343 13.48 17.39 -4.65
C LEU A 343 14.45 18.32 -5.39
N ALA A 344 13.99 19.02 -6.44
CA ALA A 344 14.83 19.96 -7.15
C ALA A 344 15.29 21.14 -6.27
N ASP A 345 14.43 21.66 -5.39
CA ASP A 345 14.81 22.70 -4.42
C ASP A 345 15.86 22.19 -3.46
N LEU A 346 15.63 21.02 -2.81
CA LEU A 346 16.57 20.44 -1.85
C LEU A 346 17.96 20.19 -2.47
N HIS A 347 18.03 19.78 -3.74
CA HIS A 347 19.30 19.56 -4.44
C HIS A 347 20.02 20.86 -4.81
N LYS A 348 19.27 21.92 -5.15
CA LYS A 348 19.81 23.22 -5.59
C LYS A 348 20.06 24.20 -4.45
N ARG A 349 19.48 23.98 -3.27
CA ARG A 349 19.57 24.91 -2.14
C ARG A 349 21.02 25.08 -1.71
N GLN A 350 21.44 26.33 -1.56
CA GLN A 350 22.80 26.67 -1.17
C GLN A 350 22.83 27.45 0.15
N SER A 351 23.94 27.35 0.87
CA SER A 351 24.26 28.09 2.08
C SER A 351 25.73 28.49 2.01
N GLY A 352 26.02 29.79 1.95
CA GLY A 352 27.40 30.28 1.82
C GLY A 352 28.10 29.84 0.52
N GLY A 353 27.37 29.86 -0.61
CA GLY A 353 27.91 29.49 -1.93
C GLY A 353 28.13 27.98 -2.14
N ARG A 354 27.81 27.14 -1.16
CA ARG A 354 27.92 25.68 -1.23
C ARG A 354 26.55 25.01 -1.12
N PRO A 355 26.36 23.79 -1.65
CA PRO A 355 25.15 23.02 -1.44
C PRO A 355 24.81 22.91 0.06
N ARG A 356 23.56 23.15 0.41
CA ARG A 356 23.11 23.17 1.81
C ARG A 356 23.06 21.77 2.41
N TYR A 357 22.74 20.75 1.61
CA TYR A 357 22.60 19.36 2.03
C TYR A 357 23.63 18.48 1.33
N ASP A 358 24.41 17.72 2.09
CA ASP A 358 25.30 16.69 1.55
C ASP A 358 24.56 15.37 1.29
N ARG A 359 23.47 15.12 2.03
CA ARG A 359 22.71 13.86 1.98
C ARG A 359 21.22 14.11 2.08
N ILE A 360 20.43 13.38 1.30
CA ILE A 360 18.98 13.36 1.36
C ILE A 360 18.52 11.92 1.64
N VAL A 361 17.67 11.75 2.64
CA VAL A 361 17.02 10.49 3.00
C VAL A 361 15.53 10.64 2.74
N VAL A 362 14.95 9.67 2.03
CA VAL A 362 13.51 9.65 1.74
C VAL A 362 12.87 8.61 2.64
N VAL A 363 11.98 9.04 3.52
CA VAL A 363 11.20 8.17 4.41
C VAL A 363 9.77 8.19 3.93
N SER A 364 9.15 7.03 3.77
CA SER A 364 7.82 6.94 3.19
C SER A 364 6.99 5.89 3.92
N HIS A 365 5.71 6.19 4.12
CA HIS A 365 4.77 5.30 4.82
C HIS A 365 3.56 4.99 3.95
N SER A 366 3.09 3.74 3.99
CA SER A 366 1.86 3.29 3.30
C SER A 366 1.82 3.70 1.82
N LEU A 367 0.73 4.33 1.34
CA LEU A 367 0.64 4.83 -0.04
C LEU A 367 1.78 5.78 -0.42
N GLY A 368 2.31 6.52 0.54
CA GLY A 368 3.47 7.40 0.37
C GLY A 368 4.69 6.67 -0.16
N THR A 369 4.83 5.35 0.06
CA THR A 369 5.94 4.56 -0.51
C THR A 369 5.82 4.44 -2.03
N VAL A 370 4.61 4.27 -2.56
CA VAL A 370 4.35 4.21 -4.00
C VAL A 370 4.56 5.58 -4.63
N ILE A 371 4.07 6.63 -3.97
CA ILE A 371 4.26 8.02 -4.41
C ILE A 371 5.74 8.39 -4.44
N ALA A 372 6.47 8.10 -3.36
CA ALA A 372 7.90 8.34 -3.28
C ALA A 372 8.65 7.57 -4.37
N TYR A 373 8.32 6.29 -4.58
CA TYR A 373 8.94 5.48 -5.62
C TYR A 373 8.72 6.06 -7.04
N ASP A 374 7.50 6.50 -7.36
CA ASP A 374 7.17 7.16 -8.64
C ASP A 374 7.93 8.50 -8.79
N VAL A 375 7.90 9.35 -7.76
CA VAL A 375 8.62 10.64 -7.75
C VAL A 375 10.13 10.45 -7.91
N LEU A 376 10.72 9.48 -7.20
CA LEU A 376 12.15 9.21 -7.26
C LEU A 376 12.57 8.68 -8.62
N ARG A 377 11.80 7.77 -9.21
CA ARG A 377 12.00 7.29 -10.58
C ARG A 377 12.00 8.46 -11.57
N ALA A 378 10.96 9.30 -11.52
CA ALA A 378 10.85 10.44 -12.42
C ALA A 378 11.97 11.47 -12.21
N PHE A 379 12.37 11.71 -10.96
CA PHE A 379 13.46 12.61 -10.62
C PHE A 379 14.79 12.08 -11.15
N PHE A 380 15.07 10.78 -10.96
CA PHE A 380 16.29 10.15 -11.45
C PHE A 380 16.40 10.23 -12.98
N VAL A 381 15.33 9.91 -13.71
CA VAL A 381 15.30 10.03 -15.19
C VAL A 381 15.59 11.47 -15.64
N LYS A 382 15.12 12.48 -14.91
CA LYS A 382 15.41 13.88 -15.21
C LYS A 382 16.87 14.27 -14.92
N GLN A 383 17.49 13.66 -13.91
CA GLN A 383 18.85 13.97 -13.51
C GLN A 383 19.91 13.19 -14.29
N VAL A 384 19.62 11.95 -14.70
CA VAL A 384 20.62 11.00 -15.23
C VAL A 384 21.38 11.55 -16.44
N SER A 385 20.73 12.35 -17.29
CA SER A 385 21.34 12.99 -18.46
C SER A 385 22.35 14.09 -18.11
N SER A 386 22.24 14.66 -16.90
CA SER A 386 23.13 15.70 -16.38
C SER A 386 24.24 15.16 -15.48
N LEU A 387 24.17 13.88 -15.08
CA LEU A 387 25.19 13.25 -14.24
C LEU A 387 26.45 12.97 -15.06
N GLN A 388 27.56 13.58 -14.65
CA GLN A 388 28.88 13.29 -15.18
C GLN A 388 29.57 12.22 -14.35
N LEU A 389 30.16 11.23 -15.01
CA LEU A 389 30.89 10.14 -14.38
C LEU A 389 32.40 10.31 -14.59
N THR A 390 33.17 10.25 -13.49
CA THR A 390 34.64 10.09 -13.56
C THR A 390 35.02 8.62 -13.62
N ASP A 391 36.25 8.30 -14.05
CA ASP A 391 36.73 6.92 -14.10
C ASP A 391 36.68 6.24 -12.72
N LYS A 392 36.94 7.02 -11.65
CA LYS A 392 36.84 6.54 -10.27
C LYS A 392 35.39 6.17 -9.92
N MET A 393 34.40 6.99 -10.31
CA MET A 393 32.99 6.64 -10.12
C MET A 393 32.63 5.36 -10.90
N ILE A 394 33.08 5.24 -12.15
CA ILE A 394 32.82 4.06 -12.99
C ILE A 394 33.37 2.79 -12.35
N GLN A 395 34.58 2.84 -11.78
CA GLN A 395 35.17 1.71 -11.07
C GLN A 395 34.34 1.29 -9.86
N THR A 396 33.68 2.23 -9.17
CA THR A 396 32.84 1.91 -8.01
C THR A 396 31.54 1.19 -8.35
N PHE A 397 31.11 1.18 -9.61
CA PHE A 397 29.92 0.42 -10.04
C PHE A 397 30.22 -1.06 -10.31
N LYS A 398 31.49 -1.43 -10.57
CA LYS A 398 31.87 -2.82 -10.91
C LYS A 398 31.41 -3.86 -9.88
N PRO A 399 31.56 -3.64 -8.56
CA PRO A 399 31.06 -4.59 -7.56
C PRO A 399 29.54 -4.80 -7.62
N ILE A 400 28.78 -3.79 -8.05
CA ILE A 400 27.32 -3.89 -8.21
C ILE A 400 26.97 -4.64 -9.49
N ASP A 401 27.67 -4.37 -10.60
CA ASP A 401 27.45 -5.06 -11.88
C ASP A 401 27.79 -6.56 -11.79
N GLN A 402 28.82 -6.92 -11.03
CA GLN A 402 29.33 -8.30 -10.90
C GLN A 402 28.61 -9.12 -9.82
N MET A 403 27.58 -8.57 -9.16
CA MET A 403 26.86 -9.32 -8.12
C MET A 403 26.08 -10.51 -8.72
N PRO A 404 26.19 -11.72 -8.13
CA PRO A 404 25.42 -12.88 -8.58
C PRO A 404 23.92 -12.70 -8.31
N ASP A 405 23.06 -13.03 -9.28
CA ASP A 405 21.60 -12.96 -9.13
C ASP A 405 21.05 -13.91 -8.05
N ASP A 406 21.65 -15.09 -7.93
CA ASP A 406 21.29 -16.14 -6.99
C ASP A 406 21.65 -15.80 -5.54
N ALA A 407 22.66 -14.96 -5.33
CA ALA A 407 23.10 -14.50 -4.02
C ALA A 407 22.15 -13.47 -3.38
N LEU A 408 21.27 -12.83 -4.16
CA LEU A 408 20.47 -11.67 -3.73
C LEU A 408 19.10 -12.02 -3.13
N ARG A 409 18.76 -13.30 -2.95
CA ARG A 409 17.47 -13.72 -2.38
C ARG A 409 17.18 -13.01 -1.06
N SER A 410 15.95 -12.52 -0.85
CA SER A 410 15.66 -11.71 0.34
C SER A 410 15.82 -12.54 1.61
N THR A 411 16.91 -12.27 2.31
CA THR A 411 17.02 -12.61 3.72
C THR A 411 16.27 -11.54 4.48
N THR A 412 15.54 -11.95 5.52
CA THR A 412 15.01 -10.96 6.46
C THR A 412 16.13 -10.52 7.41
N PHE A 413 16.06 -9.27 7.83
CA PHE A 413 17.05 -8.65 8.71
C PHE A 413 16.42 -8.26 10.04
N ARG A 414 17.22 -8.21 11.08
CA ARG A 414 16.82 -7.77 12.41
C ARG A 414 17.75 -6.67 12.90
N LEU A 415 17.23 -5.84 13.80
CA LEU A 415 18.05 -4.93 14.56
C LEU A 415 18.94 -5.75 15.51
N SER A 416 20.25 -5.56 15.43
CA SER A 416 21.22 -6.15 16.36
C SER A 416 22.02 -5.05 17.03
N GLU A 417 22.28 -5.21 18.32
CA GLU A 417 23.28 -4.43 19.05
C GLU A 417 24.56 -5.26 19.07
N GLN A 418 25.61 -4.79 18.40
CA GLN A 418 26.97 -5.36 18.46
C GLN A 418 27.90 -4.36 19.14
N ASP A 419 29.17 -4.71 19.40
CA ASP A 419 30.14 -3.82 20.08
C ASP A 419 30.32 -2.47 19.35
N GLY A 420 30.05 -2.44 18.03
CA GLY A 420 30.00 -1.21 17.22
C GLY A 420 28.67 -0.44 17.26
N GLY A 421 27.73 -0.80 18.12
CA GLY A 421 26.37 -0.25 18.25
C GLY A 421 25.31 -0.87 17.32
N PRO A 422 24.16 -0.20 17.15
CA PRO A 422 23.01 -0.76 16.44
C PRO A 422 23.29 -0.88 14.93
N ASN A 423 23.09 -2.08 14.39
CA ASN A 423 23.24 -2.37 12.97
C ASN A 423 22.22 -3.43 12.51
N TRP A 424 22.10 -3.59 11.19
CA TRP A 424 21.31 -4.67 10.60
C TRP A 424 22.10 -5.98 10.62
N ALA A 425 21.46 -7.04 11.12
CA ALA A 425 21.99 -8.39 11.05
C ALA A 425 20.99 -9.31 10.32
N PRO A 426 21.46 -10.27 9.51
CA PRO A 426 20.58 -11.24 8.89
C PRO A 426 19.92 -12.16 9.93
N ALA A 427 18.69 -12.62 9.67
CA ALA A 427 17.93 -13.45 10.59
C ALA A 427 18.38 -14.93 10.61
N SER A 428 18.78 -15.53 9.46
CA SER A 428 19.42 -16.86 9.32
C SER A 428 19.78 -17.20 7.85
N GLY A 429 20.78 -18.08 7.60
CA GLY A 429 21.11 -18.70 6.29
C GLY A 429 22.59 -18.60 5.84
N ASP A 430 23.05 -19.48 4.93
CA ASP A 430 24.45 -19.46 4.42
C ASP A 430 24.71 -18.30 3.43
N ALA A 431 23.66 -17.75 2.81
CA ALA A 431 23.68 -16.56 1.96
C ALA A 431 23.36 -15.26 2.73
N ALA A 432 23.41 -15.32 4.06
CA ALA A 432 23.05 -14.24 4.96
C ALA A 432 24.01 -13.04 4.84
N GLY A 433 23.60 -12.02 4.08
CA GLY A 433 24.32 -10.74 4.06
C GLY A 433 24.56 -10.15 2.68
N THR A 434 24.17 -10.80 1.58
CA THR A 434 24.40 -10.25 0.23
C THR A 434 23.71 -8.89 0.02
N ALA A 435 22.48 -8.70 0.51
CA ALA A 435 21.82 -7.40 0.43
C ALA A 435 22.55 -6.32 1.25
N LEU A 436 23.20 -6.67 2.37
CA LEU A 436 24.04 -5.75 3.14
C LEU A 436 25.37 -5.46 2.42
N ALA A 437 25.98 -6.46 1.79
CA ALA A 437 27.18 -6.27 0.94
C ALA A 437 26.87 -5.38 -0.26
N TYR A 438 25.70 -5.59 -0.89
CA TYR A 438 25.16 -4.72 -1.93
C TYR A 438 24.96 -3.28 -1.44
N GLN A 439 24.25 -3.09 -0.32
CA GLN A 439 24.10 -1.75 0.26
C GLN A 439 25.45 -1.12 0.65
N ALA A 440 26.43 -1.90 1.11
CA ALA A 440 27.76 -1.40 1.40
C ALA A 440 28.47 -0.90 0.14
N ALA A 441 28.39 -1.65 -0.97
CA ALA A 441 28.89 -1.21 -2.27
C ALA A 441 28.20 0.08 -2.73
N VAL A 442 26.86 0.14 -2.68
CA VAL A 442 26.08 1.35 -3.02
C VAL A 442 26.48 2.56 -2.16
N ARG A 443 26.66 2.38 -0.84
CA ARG A 443 27.11 3.46 0.05
C ARG A 443 28.51 3.95 -0.28
N TRP A 444 29.42 3.04 -0.65
CA TRP A 444 30.77 3.40 -1.09
C TRP A 444 30.77 4.16 -2.42
N THR A 445 29.98 3.68 -3.40
CA THR A 445 29.72 4.36 -4.66
C THR A 445 29.15 5.76 -4.42
N PHE A 446 28.11 5.89 -3.59
CA PHE A 446 27.49 7.17 -3.24
C PHE A 446 28.47 8.15 -2.57
N ALA A 447 29.28 7.67 -1.62
CA ALA A 447 30.28 8.50 -0.95
C ALA A 447 31.35 9.01 -1.93
N THR A 448 31.82 8.14 -2.83
CA THR A 448 32.76 8.51 -3.90
C THR A 448 32.13 9.52 -4.85
N PHE A 449 30.87 9.30 -5.24
CA PHE A 449 30.10 10.21 -6.08
C PHE A 449 30.02 11.62 -5.46
N CYS A 450 29.68 11.70 -4.17
CA CYS A 450 29.62 12.96 -3.43
C CYS A 450 30.97 13.66 -3.30
N GLN A 451 32.06 12.91 -3.14
CA GLN A 451 33.42 13.46 -3.03
C GLN A 451 33.88 14.06 -4.35
N GLU A 452 33.76 13.30 -5.44
CA GLU A 452 34.25 13.69 -6.76
C GLU A 452 33.48 14.88 -7.33
N GLN A 453 32.20 15.04 -6.96
CA GLN A 453 31.41 16.20 -7.39
C GLN A 453 31.66 17.49 -6.60
N GLN A 454 32.41 17.41 -5.48
CA GLN A 454 32.89 18.60 -4.79
C GLN A 454 34.18 19.15 -5.41
N ALA A 455 34.95 18.32 -6.10
CA ALA A 455 36.01 18.79 -6.98
C ALA A 455 35.33 19.43 -8.21
N SER A 456 35.61 20.71 -8.49
CA SER A 456 35.06 21.36 -9.68
C SER A 456 35.49 20.57 -10.91
N PHE A 457 34.54 20.18 -11.76
CA PHE A 457 34.86 19.66 -13.08
C PHE A 457 35.51 20.78 -13.90
N ASP A 458 36.55 20.45 -14.66
CA ASP A 458 37.35 21.40 -15.47
C ASP A 458 36.51 22.27 -16.43
N ASN A 459 35.27 21.89 -16.68
CA ASN A 459 34.35 22.54 -17.62
C ASN A 459 33.46 23.62 -16.98
N GLY A 460 33.63 23.96 -15.69
CA GLY A 460 32.88 25.04 -15.02
C GLY A 460 31.37 24.77 -14.81
N LEU A 461 30.88 23.59 -15.19
CA LEU A 461 29.49 23.18 -14.98
C LEU A 461 29.32 22.63 -13.56
N ALA A 462 28.53 23.32 -12.74
CA ALA A 462 28.06 22.79 -11.47
C ALA A 462 27.01 21.70 -11.73
N ALA A 463 27.44 20.44 -11.88
CA ALA A 463 26.52 19.31 -11.86
C ALA A 463 25.80 19.32 -10.51
N SER A 464 24.47 19.40 -10.50
CA SER A 464 23.69 19.18 -9.27
C SER A 464 23.75 17.69 -8.96
N PRO A 465 24.50 17.24 -7.93
CA PRO A 465 24.67 15.83 -7.60
C PRO A 465 23.35 15.09 -7.43
N TRP A 466 23.32 13.80 -7.69
CA TRP A 466 22.37 12.93 -7.02
C TRP A 466 22.73 12.87 -5.54
N ARG A 467 21.85 13.33 -4.64
CA ARG A 467 22.12 13.40 -3.18
C ARG A 467 21.28 12.43 -2.36
N ILE A 468 20.43 11.63 -3.00
CA ILE A 468 19.51 10.72 -2.32
C ILE A 468 20.26 9.43 -2.02
N SER A 469 20.56 9.18 -0.74
CA SER A 469 21.37 8.03 -0.32
C SER A 469 20.52 6.84 0.11
N ASP A 470 19.33 7.09 0.67
CA ASP A 470 18.49 6.07 1.27
C ASP A 470 17.02 6.32 0.93
N PHE A 471 16.35 5.25 0.51
CA PHE A 471 14.91 5.13 0.36
C PHE A 471 14.40 4.15 1.42
N VAL A 472 13.71 4.70 2.42
CA VAL A 472 13.14 3.97 3.55
C VAL A 472 11.64 3.86 3.35
N THR A 473 11.14 2.62 3.25
CA THR A 473 9.71 2.33 3.13
C THR A 473 9.19 1.70 4.41
N ILE A 474 7.99 2.12 4.84
CA ILE A 474 7.36 1.68 6.09
C ILE A 474 5.94 1.23 5.77
N GLY A 475 5.60 -0.02 6.12
CA GLY A 475 4.26 -0.56 5.85
C GLY A 475 3.91 -0.54 4.36
N SER A 476 4.87 -0.86 3.50
CA SER A 476 4.78 -0.59 2.06
C SER A 476 3.82 -1.55 1.32
N PRO A 477 2.80 -1.06 0.60
CA PRO A 477 1.97 -1.90 -0.28
C PRO A 477 2.75 -2.46 -1.48
N LEU A 478 3.98 -1.99 -1.75
CA LEU A 478 4.87 -2.56 -2.77
C LEU A 478 5.24 -4.04 -2.49
N THR A 479 4.94 -4.57 -1.29
CA THR A 479 4.95 -6.03 -1.05
C THR A 479 4.04 -6.78 -2.04
N HIS A 480 2.98 -6.12 -2.52
CA HIS A 480 2.05 -6.62 -3.53
C HIS A 480 2.32 -6.02 -4.92
N ALA A 481 3.57 -5.69 -5.25
CA ALA A 481 3.94 -5.03 -6.51
C ALA A 481 3.36 -5.69 -7.77
N ALA A 482 3.28 -7.02 -7.84
CA ALA A 482 2.64 -7.69 -8.98
C ALA A 482 1.18 -7.22 -9.16
N LEU A 483 0.42 -7.14 -8.07
CA LEU A 483 -0.97 -6.69 -8.07
C LEU A 483 -1.13 -5.20 -8.42
N LEU A 484 -0.13 -4.39 -8.07
CA LEU A 484 -0.17 -2.92 -8.17
C LEU A 484 0.43 -2.38 -9.47
N MET A 485 1.41 -3.08 -10.03
CA MET A 485 2.27 -2.60 -11.12
C MET A 485 2.08 -3.39 -12.41
N THR A 486 1.24 -4.43 -12.41
CA THR A 486 0.83 -5.17 -13.61
C THR A 486 -0.68 -5.20 -13.75
N GLU A 487 -1.17 -5.28 -14.99
CA GLU A 487 -2.61 -5.33 -15.28
C GLU A 487 -3.26 -6.63 -14.79
N ASP A 488 -2.52 -7.74 -14.90
CA ASP A 488 -2.98 -9.10 -14.59
C ASP A 488 -2.73 -9.54 -13.14
N GLY A 489 -1.93 -8.77 -12.38
CA GLY A 489 -1.50 -9.15 -11.04
C GLY A 489 -0.46 -10.27 -10.99
N ASN A 490 0.12 -10.67 -12.12
CA ASN A 490 1.00 -11.84 -12.21
C ASN A 490 2.47 -11.48 -11.92
N ARG A 491 3.13 -12.32 -11.10
CA ARG A 491 4.56 -12.22 -10.77
C ARG A 491 5.48 -12.40 -11.98
N ASP A 492 5.08 -13.20 -12.97
CA ASP A 492 5.87 -13.39 -14.19
C ASP A 492 5.81 -12.14 -15.07
N SER A 493 4.64 -11.53 -15.20
CA SER A 493 4.46 -10.25 -15.87
C SER A 493 5.27 -9.14 -15.20
N LEU A 494 5.32 -9.12 -13.86
CA LEU A 494 6.18 -8.21 -13.11
C LEU A 494 7.66 -8.43 -13.44
N SER A 495 8.11 -9.70 -13.45
CA SER A 495 9.50 -10.06 -13.75
C SER A 495 9.92 -9.57 -15.14
N LYS A 496 9.05 -9.72 -16.15
CA LYS A 496 9.30 -9.20 -17.50
C LYS A 496 9.43 -7.68 -17.53
N LYS A 497 8.58 -6.94 -16.81
CA LYS A 497 8.67 -5.48 -16.73
C LYS A 497 9.96 -5.02 -16.04
N VAL A 498 10.42 -5.76 -15.04
CA VAL A 498 11.72 -5.50 -14.38
C VAL A 498 12.89 -5.75 -15.33
N GLU A 499 12.87 -6.84 -16.11
CA GLU A 499 13.87 -7.16 -17.14
C GLU A 499 13.92 -6.09 -18.25
N LEU A 500 12.75 -5.56 -18.64
CA LEU A 500 12.64 -4.43 -19.57
C LEU A 500 13.05 -3.08 -18.95
N ARG A 501 13.53 -3.07 -17.70
CA ARG A 501 13.91 -1.88 -16.95
C ARG A 501 12.79 -0.82 -16.91
N GLU A 502 11.53 -1.26 -16.90
CA GLU A 502 10.40 -0.36 -16.69
C GLU A 502 10.41 0.21 -15.27
N PHE A 503 10.97 -0.53 -14.31
CA PHE A 503 10.98 -0.15 -12.90
C PHE A 503 12.42 -0.10 -12.36
N PRO A 504 12.81 0.94 -11.60
CA PRO A 504 14.09 0.92 -10.90
C PRO A 504 14.05 -0.11 -9.78
N VAL A 505 15.04 -0.99 -9.73
CA VAL A 505 15.10 -2.10 -8.77
C VAL A 505 16.48 -2.16 -8.12
N ALA A 506 16.55 -2.77 -6.93
CA ALA A 506 17.80 -2.91 -6.18
C ALA A 506 18.19 -4.40 -6.15
N PRO A 507 19.37 -4.82 -6.65
CA PRO A 507 20.24 -4.05 -7.54
C PRO A 507 19.57 -3.78 -8.90
N PRO A 508 20.08 -2.83 -9.70
CA PRO A 508 19.58 -2.58 -11.05
C PRO A 508 19.51 -3.85 -11.90
N ALA A 509 18.48 -3.95 -12.75
CA ALA A 509 18.23 -5.15 -13.55
C ALA A 509 19.16 -5.22 -14.77
N HIS A 510 19.58 -6.44 -15.10
CA HIS A 510 20.09 -6.74 -16.44
C HIS A 510 18.97 -6.54 -17.48
N SER A 511 19.35 -6.07 -18.67
CA SER A 511 18.48 -6.00 -19.84
C SER A 511 19.09 -6.86 -20.95
N GLN A 512 18.25 -7.47 -21.77
CA GLN A 512 18.72 -8.26 -22.92
C GLN A 512 19.58 -7.40 -23.86
N GLY A 513 20.73 -7.93 -24.26
CA GLY A 513 21.68 -7.25 -25.16
C GLY A 513 22.59 -6.21 -24.50
N GLU A 514 22.58 -6.11 -23.17
CA GLU A 514 23.50 -5.25 -22.41
C GLU A 514 24.41 -6.05 -21.49
N THR A 515 25.68 -5.63 -21.41
CA THR A 515 26.72 -6.31 -20.63
C THR A 515 26.71 -5.97 -19.13
N GLY A 516 26.06 -4.86 -18.74
CA GLY A 516 26.03 -4.35 -17.36
C GLY A 516 24.62 -4.11 -16.81
N ARG A 517 24.51 -3.96 -15.48
CA ARG A 517 23.28 -3.60 -14.77
C ARG A 517 23.13 -2.07 -14.62
N VAL A 518 24.27 -1.39 -14.46
CA VAL A 518 24.34 0.01 -14.02
C VAL A 518 24.66 0.98 -15.16
N LEU A 519 25.60 0.62 -16.03
CA LEU A 519 26.03 1.44 -17.15
C LEU A 519 25.48 0.87 -18.46
N PHE A 520 25.12 1.74 -19.39
CA PHE A 520 24.89 1.32 -20.77
C PHE A 520 26.19 0.75 -21.36
N GLY A 521 26.17 -0.54 -21.68
CA GLY A 521 27.27 -1.23 -22.36
C GLY A 521 26.69 -2.14 -23.45
N ARG A 522 26.99 -1.85 -24.71
CA ARG A 522 26.59 -2.68 -25.86
C ARG A 522 27.56 -3.86 -25.98
N ASP A 523 27.04 -5.04 -26.32
CA ASP A 523 27.90 -6.16 -26.71
C ASP A 523 28.79 -5.77 -27.89
N GLY A 524 30.10 -6.05 -27.76
CA GLY A 524 31.16 -5.60 -28.68
C GLY A 524 31.17 -6.29 -30.05
N SER A 525 30.03 -6.81 -30.54
CA SER A 525 29.91 -7.49 -31.82
C SER A 525 29.38 -6.61 -32.97
N ASP A 526 28.92 -5.39 -32.67
CA ASP A 526 28.44 -4.45 -33.70
C ASP A 526 29.43 -3.30 -33.88
N ASP A 527 30.22 -3.43 -34.96
CA ASP A 527 30.92 -2.42 -35.75
C ASP A 527 31.67 -1.29 -35.00
N GLY A 528 32.99 -1.24 -35.21
CA GLY A 528 33.93 -0.24 -34.69
C GLY A 528 33.71 1.20 -35.18
N ARG A 529 32.51 1.76 -35.00
CA ARG A 529 32.08 3.08 -35.49
C ARG A 529 31.58 4.04 -34.40
N SER A 530 31.77 3.78 -33.11
CA SER A 530 31.66 4.84 -32.10
C SER A 530 32.64 4.66 -30.93
N PRO A 531 33.91 5.04 -31.12
CA PRO A 531 34.95 4.91 -30.10
C PRO A 531 34.82 5.87 -28.89
N ASP A 532 33.82 6.76 -28.87
CA ASP A 532 33.90 7.98 -28.04
C ASP A 532 32.67 8.27 -27.16
N LEU A 533 31.75 7.31 -27.00
CA LEU A 533 30.64 7.46 -26.07
C LEU A 533 31.10 7.09 -24.66
N ARG A 534 31.41 8.12 -23.84
CA ARG A 534 31.66 7.94 -22.41
C ARG A 534 30.54 7.10 -21.76
N PRO A 535 30.86 6.17 -20.84
CA PRO A 535 29.86 5.37 -20.15
C PRO A 535 28.79 6.25 -19.49
N ARG A 536 27.53 5.85 -19.63
CA ARG A 536 26.37 6.57 -19.05
C ARG A 536 25.58 5.63 -18.16
N LEU A 537 25.05 6.15 -17.06
CA LEU A 537 24.09 5.43 -16.24
C LEU A 537 22.83 5.13 -17.04
N GLN A 538 22.31 3.91 -16.89
CA GLN A 538 21.02 3.55 -17.46
C GLN A 538 19.86 4.16 -16.66
N HIS A 539 18.70 4.36 -17.29
CA HIS A 539 17.58 5.18 -16.76
C HIS A 539 16.90 4.62 -15.50
N SER A 540 17.05 3.34 -15.20
CA SER A 540 16.54 2.64 -14.03
C SER A 540 17.60 2.37 -12.95
N ALA A 541 18.86 2.80 -13.15
CA ALA A 541 20.00 2.53 -12.26
C ALA A 541 20.02 3.34 -10.95
N MET A 542 18.89 3.89 -10.52
CA MET A 542 18.78 4.74 -9.33
C MET A 542 19.34 4.06 -8.07
N PHE A 543 19.09 2.76 -7.91
CA PHE A 543 19.57 1.99 -6.78
C PHE A 543 21.05 1.59 -6.88
N ALA A 544 21.79 2.01 -7.91
CA ALA A 544 23.25 2.00 -7.87
C ALA A 544 23.83 3.10 -6.97
N LEU A 545 23.03 4.12 -6.66
CA LEU A 545 23.40 5.28 -5.83
C LEU A 545 22.54 5.44 -4.58
N THR A 546 21.46 4.66 -4.46
CA THR A 546 20.47 4.77 -3.37
C THR A 546 20.25 3.40 -2.74
N CYS A 547 20.33 3.29 -1.41
CA CYS A 547 19.99 2.07 -0.68
C CYS A 547 18.47 1.98 -0.44
N TRP A 548 17.89 0.77 -0.48
CA TRP A 548 16.49 0.53 -0.14
C TRP A 548 16.34 -0.31 1.13
N THR A 549 15.75 0.27 2.17
CA THR A 549 15.38 -0.43 3.43
C THR A 549 13.87 -0.42 3.61
N ASN A 550 13.28 -1.58 3.88
CA ASN A 550 11.84 -1.75 4.07
C ASN A 550 11.53 -2.26 5.48
N LEU A 551 10.76 -1.48 6.24
CA LEU A 551 10.30 -1.79 7.59
C LEU A 551 8.83 -2.20 7.53
N TYR A 552 8.48 -3.34 8.12
CA TYR A 552 7.08 -3.80 8.14
C TYR A 552 6.76 -4.59 9.41
N PHE A 553 5.53 -4.46 9.93
CA PHE A 553 5.07 -5.33 11.00
C PHE A 553 4.69 -6.71 10.45
N SER A 554 5.30 -7.77 11.00
CA SER A 554 4.99 -9.13 10.57
C SER A 554 3.53 -9.48 10.86
N GLN A 555 2.79 -9.91 9.84
CA GLN A 555 1.44 -10.42 9.99
C GLN A 555 1.46 -11.76 10.74
N ARG A 556 0.56 -11.90 11.72
CA ARG A 556 0.33 -13.15 12.44
C ARG A 556 -1.17 -13.37 12.53
N PHE A 557 -1.69 -14.34 11.79
CA PHE A 557 -3.13 -14.50 11.57
C PHE A 557 -3.75 -13.30 10.82
N VAL A 558 -5.06 -13.36 10.60
CA VAL A 558 -5.80 -12.45 9.71
C VAL A 558 -5.79 -10.97 10.14
N VAL A 559 -5.67 -10.65 11.43
CA VAL A 559 -5.85 -9.27 11.95
C VAL A 559 -4.72 -8.74 12.84
N LYS A 560 -3.72 -9.57 13.20
CA LYS A 560 -2.56 -9.07 13.97
C LYS A 560 -1.39 -8.76 13.03
N GLY A 561 -0.76 -7.60 13.22
CA GLY A 561 0.31 -7.08 12.37
C GLY A 561 -0.18 -6.00 11.39
N ASP A 562 0.51 -5.87 10.27
CA ASP A 562 0.19 -4.93 9.19
C ASP A 562 -0.27 -5.68 7.94
N PHE A 563 -1.55 -5.57 7.58
CA PHE A 563 -2.15 -6.26 6.41
C PHE A 563 -1.83 -5.58 5.06
N ILE A 564 -1.29 -4.36 5.07
CA ILE A 564 -0.91 -3.60 3.88
C ILE A 564 0.58 -3.82 3.58
N GLY A 565 1.40 -3.71 4.62
CA GLY A 565 2.84 -3.87 4.56
C GLY A 565 3.32 -5.31 4.62
N GLY A 566 4.45 -5.58 3.99
CA GLY A 566 5.10 -6.88 3.99
C GLY A 566 6.51 -6.80 3.41
N PRO A 567 7.21 -7.94 3.25
CA PRO A 567 8.50 -7.96 2.60
C PRO A 567 8.37 -7.55 1.13
N ILE A 568 9.30 -6.74 0.64
CA ILE A 568 9.43 -6.48 -0.80
C ILE A 568 9.94 -7.76 -1.45
N SER A 569 9.22 -8.22 -2.48
CA SER A 569 9.50 -9.48 -3.17
C SER A 569 10.83 -9.44 -3.93
N ASP A 570 11.52 -10.58 -3.94
CA ASP A 570 12.71 -10.84 -4.78
C ASP A 570 12.46 -10.62 -6.27
N ARG A 571 11.21 -10.75 -6.73
CA ARG A 571 10.84 -10.48 -8.13
C ARG A 571 10.81 -8.99 -8.45
N LEU A 572 10.65 -8.13 -7.44
CA LEU A 572 10.73 -6.68 -7.60
C LEU A 572 12.15 -6.19 -7.30
N SER A 573 12.67 -6.42 -6.09
CA SER A 573 13.87 -5.74 -5.63
C SER A 573 14.61 -6.59 -4.58
N PRO A 574 15.41 -7.58 -5.02
CA PRO A 574 16.02 -8.57 -4.13
C PRO A 574 17.09 -7.99 -3.18
N GLY A 575 17.79 -6.93 -3.58
CA GLY A 575 18.73 -6.15 -2.75
C GLY A 575 18.10 -5.26 -1.69
N THR A 576 16.77 -5.34 -1.48
CA THR A 576 16.07 -4.60 -0.42
C THR A 576 16.34 -5.21 0.94
N VAL A 577 16.77 -4.39 1.91
CA VAL A 577 16.91 -4.82 3.31
C VAL A 577 15.52 -4.84 3.95
N ASN A 578 14.89 -6.02 3.97
CA ASN A 578 13.57 -6.27 4.56
C ASN A 578 13.68 -6.55 6.06
N VAL A 579 13.13 -5.67 6.89
CA VAL A 579 13.17 -5.75 8.36
C VAL A 579 11.77 -6.03 8.91
N PRO A 580 11.45 -7.29 9.26
CA PRO A 580 10.26 -7.60 10.05
C PRO A 580 10.34 -6.99 11.44
N LEU A 581 9.26 -6.35 11.87
CA LEU A 581 9.11 -5.71 13.17
C LEU A 581 7.90 -6.29 13.92
N ARG A 582 7.88 -6.09 15.24
CA ARG A 582 6.76 -6.44 16.11
C ARG A 582 6.41 -5.29 17.03
N THR A 583 5.14 -5.24 17.41
CA THR A 583 4.64 -4.31 18.43
C THR A 583 3.53 -4.96 19.21
N THR A 584 3.43 -4.59 20.49
CA THR A 584 2.38 -4.97 21.42
C THR A 584 1.29 -3.90 21.57
N LEU A 585 1.46 -2.74 20.90
CA LEU A 585 0.43 -1.70 20.83
C LEU A 585 -0.90 -2.29 20.37
N LEU A 586 -1.98 -1.94 21.06
CA LEU A 586 -3.33 -2.46 20.83
C LEU A 586 -3.41 -4.01 20.81
N GLY A 587 -2.53 -4.72 21.55
CA GLY A 587 -2.47 -6.18 21.55
C GLY A 587 -1.95 -6.79 20.23
N GLY A 588 -1.33 -5.95 19.38
CA GLY A 588 -0.78 -6.31 18.08
C GLY A 588 -1.79 -6.26 16.93
N TYR A 589 -2.98 -5.67 17.12
CA TYR A 589 -4.02 -5.55 16.10
C TYR A 589 -3.93 -4.20 15.37
N PHE A 590 -4.14 -4.21 14.05
CA PHE A 590 -4.20 -3.00 13.21
C PHE A 590 -2.97 -2.08 13.32
N ASN A 591 -1.76 -2.65 13.30
CA ASN A 591 -0.52 -1.92 13.62
C ASN A 591 -0.01 -0.97 12.52
N HIS A 592 -0.71 -0.85 11.39
CA HIS A 592 -0.21 -0.18 10.19
C HIS A 592 0.20 1.29 10.40
N THR A 593 -0.37 2.01 11.37
CA THR A 593 -0.08 3.42 11.67
C THR A 593 0.84 3.62 12.89
N HIS A 594 1.27 2.53 13.53
CA HIS A 594 1.96 2.56 14.82
C HIS A 594 3.49 2.47 14.72
N TYR A 595 4.07 2.70 13.54
CA TYR A 595 5.51 2.53 13.25
C TYR A 595 6.44 3.51 13.96
N TRP A 596 5.93 4.65 14.42
CA TRP A 596 6.69 5.67 15.14
C TRP A 596 6.21 5.86 16.59
N GLN A 597 5.19 5.10 17.02
CA GLN A 597 4.67 5.19 18.37
C GLN A 597 5.46 4.33 19.34
N ARG A 598 5.86 4.87 20.48
CA ARG A 598 6.58 4.11 21.51
C ARG A 598 5.63 3.23 22.31
N GLU A 599 6.12 2.05 22.69
CA GLU A 599 5.39 1.20 23.64
C GLU A 599 5.46 1.82 25.04
N PRO A 600 4.33 1.98 25.76
CA PRO A 600 4.31 2.62 27.07
C PRO A 600 5.28 1.97 28.07
N ASP A 601 5.34 0.64 28.08
CA ASP A 601 6.15 -0.15 29.01
C ASP A 601 7.64 -0.19 28.64
N ARG A 602 7.99 0.20 27.40
CA ARG A 602 9.34 0.03 26.83
C ARG A 602 9.74 1.20 25.93
N LYS A 603 9.47 2.45 26.34
CA LYS A 603 9.67 3.64 25.51
C LYS A 603 11.04 3.70 24.81
N ALA A 604 12.13 3.54 25.57
CA ALA A 604 13.50 3.58 25.04
C ALA A 604 13.93 2.32 24.29
N ALA A 605 13.30 1.17 24.58
CA ALA A 605 13.65 -0.13 24.02
C ALA A 605 12.74 -0.56 22.85
N THR A 606 11.76 0.26 22.49
CA THR A 606 10.77 -0.02 21.43
C THR A 606 11.48 -0.34 20.11
N GLU A 607 11.30 -1.58 19.62
CA GLU A 607 12.06 -2.14 18.49
C GLU A 607 11.84 -1.35 17.19
N HIS A 608 10.58 -1.12 16.82
CA HIS A 608 10.24 -0.44 15.56
C HIS A 608 10.69 1.03 15.53
N VAL A 609 10.67 1.72 16.67
CA VAL A 609 11.19 3.10 16.79
C VAL A 609 12.71 3.13 16.59
N ARG A 610 13.44 2.18 17.18
CA ARG A 610 14.89 2.06 17.00
C ARG A 610 15.27 1.66 15.58
N ALA A 611 14.50 0.76 14.97
CA ALA A 611 14.66 0.37 13.57
C ALA A 611 14.41 1.56 12.63
N LEU A 612 13.38 2.36 12.87
CA LEU A 612 13.10 3.59 12.12
C LEU A 612 14.23 4.61 12.26
N ALA A 613 14.76 4.81 13.47
CA ALA A 613 15.90 5.68 13.71
C ALA A 613 17.17 5.21 12.99
N LEU A 614 17.46 3.90 13.03
CA LEU A 614 18.59 3.31 12.31
C LEU A 614 18.44 3.47 10.79
N ALA A 615 17.24 3.22 10.25
CA ALA A 615 16.97 3.35 8.82
C ALA A 615 17.08 4.82 8.35
N THR A 616 16.59 5.76 9.15
CA THR A 616 16.54 7.19 8.79
C THR A 616 17.92 7.86 8.90
N LEU A 617 18.66 7.57 9.98
CA LEU A 617 19.94 8.25 10.25
C LEU A 617 21.14 7.48 9.67
N GLY A 618 21.06 6.14 9.65
CA GLY A 618 22.20 5.25 9.50
C GLY A 618 22.93 5.00 10.83
N ALA A 619 23.71 3.93 10.90
CA ALA A 619 24.30 3.44 12.16
C ALA A 619 25.17 4.49 12.88
N SER A 620 26.05 5.18 12.15
CA SER A 620 26.98 6.15 12.76
C SER A 620 26.26 7.37 13.34
N ALA A 621 25.32 7.94 12.59
CA ALA A 621 24.50 9.05 13.03
C ALA A 621 23.55 8.67 14.17
N PHE A 622 22.95 7.48 14.12
CA PHE A 622 22.07 7.01 15.17
C PHE A 622 22.81 6.85 16.50
N ARG A 623 24.05 6.33 16.49
CA ARG A 623 24.91 6.29 17.68
C ARG A 623 25.16 7.67 18.27
N ARG A 624 25.50 8.66 17.42
CA ARG A 624 25.73 10.05 17.87
C ARG A 624 24.49 10.66 18.49
N VAL A 625 23.33 10.52 17.83
CA VAL A 625 22.05 10.99 18.38
C VAL A 625 21.77 10.33 19.72
N ARG A 626 21.93 9.02 19.85
CA ARG A 626 21.70 8.30 21.11
C ARG A 626 22.65 8.74 22.23
N ALA A 627 23.92 8.97 21.92
CA ALA A 627 24.91 9.46 22.87
C ALA A 627 24.56 10.88 23.36
N GLU A 628 24.22 11.78 22.42
CA GLU A 628 23.78 13.15 22.73
C GLU A 628 22.53 13.15 23.61
N ARG A 629 21.53 12.32 23.28
CA ARG A 629 20.32 12.17 24.09
C ARG A 629 20.63 11.70 25.50
N SER A 630 21.55 10.76 25.64
CA SER A 630 21.96 10.22 26.96
C SER A 630 22.67 11.29 27.79
N SER A 631 23.55 12.09 27.17
CA SER A 631 24.22 13.24 27.80
C SER A 631 23.21 14.28 28.28
N LEU A 632 22.27 14.67 27.41
CA LEU A 632 21.23 15.64 27.75
C LEU A 632 20.28 15.13 28.85
N ALA A 633 19.97 13.83 28.88
CA ALA A 633 19.13 13.23 29.92
C ALA A 633 19.82 13.20 31.30
N SER A 634 21.16 13.16 31.33
CA SER A 634 21.94 13.19 32.58
C SER A 634 22.17 14.60 33.14
N GLN A 635 21.86 15.65 32.38
CA GLN A 635 21.97 17.03 32.84
C GLN A 635 20.80 17.35 33.78
N PRO A 636 21.05 18.05 34.91
CA PRO A 636 19.96 18.54 35.76
C PRO A 636 19.04 19.46 34.93
N PRO A 637 17.73 19.46 35.17
CA PRO A 637 16.81 20.35 34.47
C PRO A 637 17.27 21.81 34.64
N PRO A 638 17.16 22.62 33.59
CA PRO A 638 17.63 24.01 33.60
C PRO A 638 16.91 24.89 34.61
#